data_AF-A0A7S4HM01-F1
#
_entry.id   AF-A0A7S4HM01-F1
#
_cell.length_a   1.000
_cell.length_b   1.000
_cell.length_c   1.000
_cell.angle_alpha   90.00
_cell.angle_beta   90.00
_cell.angle_gamma   90.00
#
_symmetry.space_group_name_H-M   'P 1'
#
loop_
_entity.id
_entity.type
_entity.pdbx_description
1 polymer ?
#
loop_
_entity_poly.entity_id
_entity_poly.type
_entity_poly.pdbx_seq_one_letter_code
_entity_poly.pdbx_strand_id
1 'polypeptide(L)'
;GGGGAAAVGGRRTLQEDGERIVHYGPLLIRLAWHCAGSYRQTDGRGGCDGGRIRFDPELTWDDNANLDKALRLLRPIYERFGPRGLSFADLIVLAGNVAIEAMGGPVLGFCGGRKDDPNGRDSLPLGPSGYQERLFECEVNGMCDGPILGPTTVGLIYVNPAGPMANSDPLGSSRDIRKTFTRMGMNDSETVALIGGGHSFGRMHGACPDPPCGDGMGPNAFTSGFTGEWTTRPTEWTNQYFENLRGLEWALVNNTAMNKQWAPTGENDPNLTMLTSDIALLHDDAYLEEVKEYEADLDALDESFSHAWYKLTTSDMGPRSRCVGPDVPPPQPFQHPLPPPPDVRSLPYGDYRRARIVIERMIDEDDDDMANGGPAPPPPVPQARMSSNDWTWPEFGLVGDGPEEPEIDDAPPPPPATRDPPMPTLSLCTALVNLAYNCASTYRDTDKKGGCNGGRIRFDPERSWRDAADGTTYALMRLQDVKATFDRMSWSDLIVLAGTVALERSADMERGTLSFCGGRVDAEDGMGSEMLAPRNDMYPSIELAVMDNMMVMGLNPHAAIALMGRPRSMRDANRTKPSNHLFEALLREEFTQGPIDGGDEDEHGCTPSAGEAWCAELMECVPVQGTDCPSLAASIAAGDDQDEYGCIPSAGYWWCPESGQCVRPWVTECPSLTEPNVGGDTDENGCIPSAGYS
;
A
#
# COMPACT_ATOMS: atom_id res chain seq x y z
N GLY A 1 31.75 -50.08 -11.55
CA GLY A 1 30.42 -50.68 -11.35
C GLY A 1 29.83 -49.98 -10.15
N GLY A 2 28.76 -49.22 -10.25
CA GLY A 2 27.49 -49.53 -10.91
C GLY A 2 26.43 -49.39 -9.82
N GLY A 3 26.17 -48.15 -9.39
CA GLY A 3 25.16 -47.81 -8.38
C GLY A 3 24.00 -47.14 -9.09
N GLY A 4 22.88 -47.84 -9.15
CA GLY A 4 21.71 -47.47 -9.95
C GLY A 4 21.05 -46.17 -9.49
N ALA A 5 20.67 -45.37 -10.48
CA ALA A 5 19.74 -44.27 -10.34
C ALA A 5 18.41 -44.80 -9.78
N ALA A 6 17.94 -44.21 -8.68
CA ALA A 6 16.58 -44.40 -8.21
C ALA A 6 15.65 -43.71 -9.20
N ALA A 7 14.91 -44.52 -9.96
CA ALA A 7 13.88 -44.07 -10.87
C ALA A 7 12.81 -43.29 -10.10
N VAL A 8 12.56 -42.06 -10.56
CA VAL A 8 11.43 -41.21 -10.19
C VAL A 8 10.15 -42.03 -10.42
N GLY A 9 9.42 -42.29 -9.33
CA GLY A 9 8.19 -43.08 -9.34
C GLY A 9 7.14 -42.43 -10.24
N GLY A 10 6.59 -43.22 -11.14
CA GLY A 10 5.64 -42.79 -12.16
C GLY A 10 4.41 -42.05 -11.60
N ARG A 11 4.07 -40.96 -12.29
CA ARG A 11 2.77 -40.26 -12.20
C ARG A 11 1.65 -41.28 -12.42
N ARG A 12 0.89 -41.60 -11.36
CA ARG A 12 -0.40 -42.28 -11.50
C ARG A 12 -1.43 -41.22 -11.84
N THR A 13 -1.80 -41.14 -13.11
CA THR A 13 -3.08 -40.56 -13.52
C THR A 13 -4.18 -41.40 -12.88
N LEU A 14 -4.89 -40.83 -11.91
CA LEU A 14 -6.11 -41.40 -11.37
C LEU A 14 -7.19 -41.21 -12.43
N GLN A 15 -7.46 -42.23 -13.24
CA GLN A 15 -8.62 -42.26 -14.13
C GLN A 15 -9.29 -43.62 -13.88
N GLU A 16 -10.33 -43.63 -13.06
CA GLU A 16 -11.23 -44.78 -12.90
C GLU A 16 -12.57 -44.42 -13.56
N ASP A 17 -12.87 -45.14 -14.65
CA ASP A 17 -14.22 -45.53 -15.08
C ASP A 17 -15.32 -44.45 -15.22
N GLY A 18 -14.98 -43.28 -15.78
CA GLY A 18 -15.99 -42.31 -16.24
C GLY A 18 -16.81 -41.62 -15.14
N GLU A 19 -16.44 -41.80 -13.87
CA GLU A 19 -16.92 -40.98 -12.76
C GLU A 19 -16.07 -39.71 -12.65
N ARG A 20 -16.73 -38.55 -12.46
CA ARG A 20 -16.07 -37.26 -12.22
C ARG A 20 -15.17 -37.42 -10.98
N ILE A 21 -13.85 -37.32 -11.16
CA ILE A 21 -12.88 -37.49 -10.07
C ILE A 21 -13.11 -36.36 -9.05
N VAL A 22 -13.49 -36.74 -7.82
CA VAL A 22 -13.62 -35.79 -6.72
C VAL A 22 -12.22 -35.37 -6.28
N HIS A 23 -11.85 -34.12 -6.55
CA HIS A 23 -10.55 -33.56 -6.22
C HIS A 23 -10.71 -32.22 -5.49
N TYR A 24 -10.16 -32.10 -4.27
CA TYR A 24 -10.21 -30.83 -3.51
C TYR A 24 -9.21 -29.79 -4.00
N GLY A 25 -8.33 -30.15 -4.95
CA GLY A 25 -7.26 -29.27 -5.45
C GLY A 25 -7.76 -27.87 -5.83
N PRO A 26 -8.77 -27.72 -6.71
CA PRO A 26 -9.25 -26.39 -7.11
C PRO A 26 -9.76 -25.54 -5.93
N LEU A 27 -10.38 -26.17 -4.92
CA LEU A 27 -10.81 -25.47 -3.69
C LEU A 27 -9.61 -24.98 -2.86
N LEU A 28 -8.53 -25.76 -2.79
CA LEU A 28 -7.31 -25.38 -2.09
C LEU A 28 -6.51 -24.29 -2.83
N ILE A 29 -6.53 -24.30 -4.16
CA ILE A 29 -6.00 -23.21 -4.99
C ILE A 29 -6.77 -21.92 -4.68
N ARG A 30 -8.11 -21.98 -4.69
CA ARG A 30 -8.95 -20.83 -4.30
C ARG A 30 -8.63 -20.36 -2.89
N LEU A 31 -8.47 -21.25 -1.91
CA LEU A 31 -8.12 -20.85 -0.55
C LEU A 31 -6.79 -20.07 -0.49
N ALA A 32 -5.76 -20.57 -1.18
CA ALA A 32 -4.45 -19.91 -1.24
C ALA A 32 -4.52 -18.57 -2.00
N TRP A 33 -5.25 -18.52 -3.12
CA TRP A 33 -5.54 -17.31 -3.88
C TRP A 33 -6.20 -16.25 -3.01
N HIS A 34 -7.30 -16.58 -2.32
CA HIS A 34 -8.03 -15.63 -1.49
C HIS A 34 -7.22 -15.19 -0.26
N CYS A 35 -6.42 -16.08 0.33
CA CYS A 35 -5.54 -15.73 1.45
C CYS A 35 -4.49 -14.68 1.03
N ALA A 36 -3.86 -14.87 -0.12
CA ALA A 36 -2.85 -13.93 -0.63
C ALA A 36 -3.46 -12.68 -1.29
N GLY A 37 -4.63 -12.83 -1.91
CA GLY A 37 -5.30 -11.81 -2.72
C GLY A 37 -5.91 -10.65 -1.92
N SER A 38 -5.85 -10.66 -0.60
CA SER A 38 -6.19 -9.47 0.20
C SER A 38 -5.07 -8.43 0.22
N TYR A 39 -3.87 -8.78 -0.28
CA TYR A 39 -2.67 -7.92 -0.29
C TYR A 39 -2.89 -6.64 -1.10
N ARG A 40 -2.43 -5.50 -0.58
CA ARG A 40 -2.39 -4.24 -1.33
C ARG A 40 -1.05 -3.53 -1.15
N GLN A 41 -0.45 -3.10 -2.25
CA GLN A 41 0.90 -2.51 -2.25
C GLN A 41 0.96 -1.13 -1.59
N THR A 42 -0.17 -0.43 -1.50
CA THR A 42 -0.29 0.94 -0.99
C THR A 42 0.13 1.03 0.47
N ASP A 43 -0.18 0.03 1.28
CA ASP A 43 0.21 -0.05 2.68
C ASP A 43 0.83 -1.37 3.11
N GLY A 44 0.94 -2.33 2.18
CA GLY A 44 1.49 -3.65 2.42
C GLY A 44 0.59 -4.56 3.26
N ARG A 45 -0.62 -4.12 3.64
CA ARG A 45 -1.56 -4.95 4.42
C ARG A 45 -2.23 -5.99 3.54
N GLY A 46 -2.92 -6.93 4.20
CA GLY A 46 -3.47 -8.10 3.54
C GLY A 46 -2.40 -9.18 3.34
N GLY A 47 -2.64 -10.07 2.39
CA GLY A 47 -1.75 -11.20 2.14
C GLY A 47 -1.92 -12.34 3.14
N CYS A 48 -1.16 -13.39 2.90
CA CYS A 48 -1.28 -14.66 3.61
C CYS A 48 -0.28 -14.82 4.78
N ASP A 49 0.70 -13.92 4.98
CA ASP A 49 1.48 -13.83 6.21
C ASP A 49 0.53 -13.42 7.36
N GLY A 50 0.40 -14.29 8.36
CA GLY A 50 -0.68 -14.22 9.36
C GLY A 50 -1.75 -15.31 9.19
N GLY A 51 -2.01 -15.76 7.96
CA GLY A 51 -3.12 -16.67 7.65
C GLY A 51 -4.46 -16.14 8.19
N ARG A 52 -4.70 -14.82 8.03
CA ARG A 52 -5.79 -14.09 8.69
C ARG A 52 -7.18 -14.41 8.16
N ILE A 53 -7.26 -15.01 6.97
CA ILE A 53 -8.49 -15.61 6.40
C ILE A 53 -9.21 -16.60 7.34
N ARG A 54 -8.55 -17.05 8.41
CA ARG A 54 -9.13 -17.89 9.48
C ARG A 54 -10.00 -17.13 10.48
N PHE A 55 -9.99 -15.80 10.45
CA PHE A 55 -10.61 -14.93 11.44
C PHE A 55 -11.43 -13.83 10.77
N ASP A 56 -12.35 -13.23 11.52
CA ASP A 56 -13.06 -12.04 11.07
C ASP A 56 -12.12 -10.82 10.97
N PRO A 57 -12.33 -9.91 10.01
CA PRO A 57 -13.46 -9.90 9.06
C PRO A 57 -13.29 -10.82 7.84
N GLU A 58 -12.07 -11.26 7.51
CA GLU A 58 -11.80 -11.99 6.26
C GLU A 58 -12.59 -13.30 6.14
N LEU A 59 -12.72 -14.06 7.24
CA LEU A 59 -13.41 -15.35 7.24
C LEU A 59 -14.87 -15.26 6.76
N THR A 60 -15.52 -14.12 7.03
CA THR A 60 -16.94 -13.87 6.76
C THR A 60 -17.19 -12.96 5.56
N TRP A 61 -16.15 -12.60 4.81
CA TRP A 61 -16.32 -11.95 3.50
C TRP A 61 -17.18 -12.80 2.57
N ASP A 62 -18.07 -12.15 1.82
CA ASP A 62 -18.94 -12.83 0.84
C ASP A 62 -18.11 -13.64 -0.16
N ASP A 63 -16.98 -13.09 -0.61
CA ASP A 63 -16.08 -13.74 -1.56
C ASP A 63 -15.33 -14.93 -0.94
N ASN A 64 -15.27 -15.03 0.39
CA ASN A 64 -14.65 -16.16 1.11
C ASN A 64 -15.65 -17.25 1.50
N ALA A 65 -16.89 -17.19 1.00
CA ALA A 65 -17.89 -18.22 1.22
C ALA A 65 -17.34 -19.65 0.98
N ASN A 66 -17.66 -20.57 1.88
CA ASN A 66 -17.20 -21.96 1.93
C ASN A 66 -15.69 -22.20 2.11
N LEU A 67 -14.85 -21.17 2.25
CA LEU A 67 -13.43 -21.37 2.56
C LEU A 67 -13.22 -21.84 4.00
N ASP A 68 -14.18 -21.64 4.91
CA ASP A 68 -14.22 -22.27 6.23
C ASP A 68 -14.14 -23.81 6.14
N LYS A 69 -14.76 -24.41 5.11
CA LYS A 69 -14.72 -25.85 4.84
C LYS A 69 -13.33 -26.27 4.38
N ALA A 70 -12.69 -25.49 3.52
CA ALA A 70 -11.32 -25.74 3.07
C ALA A 70 -10.32 -25.67 4.25
N LEU A 71 -10.46 -24.66 5.11
CA LEU A 71 -9.69 -24.55 6.36
C LEU A 71 -9.92 -25.77 7.28
N ARG A 72 -11.15 -26.27 7.37
CA ARG A 72 -11.48 -27.47 8.14
C ARG A 72 -10.82 -28.73 7.58
N LEU A 73 -10.65 -28.85 6.26
CA LEU A 73 -9.91 -29.95 5.63
C LEU A 73 -8.42 -29.93 5.97
N LEU A 74 -7.82 -28.75 6.11
CA LEU A 74 -6.40 -28.59 6.46
C LEU A 74 -6.12 -28.79 7.96
N ARG A 75 -7.14 -28.65 8.83
CA ARG A 75 -6.99 -28.72 10.29
C ARG A 75 -6.29 -30.00 10.80
N PRO A 76 -6.60 -31.21 10.35
CA PRO A 76 -5.89 -32.41 10.82
C PRO A 76 -4.40 -32.43 10.48
N ILE A 77 -4.00 -31.78 9.37
CA ILE A 77 -2.59 -31.62 8.99
C ILE A 77 -1.93 -30.65 9.96
N TYR A 78 -2.58 -29.50 10.21
CA TYR A 78 -2.08 -28.51 11.17
C TYR A 78 -1.98 -29.09 12.59
N GLU A 79 -2.96 -29.83 13.08
CA GLU A 79 -2.90 -30.47 14.41
C GLU A 79 -1.71 -31.44 14.54
N ARG A 80 -1.32 -32.09 13.44
CA ARG A 80 -0.19 -33.02 13.41
C ARG A 80 1.18 -32.33 13.32
N PHE A 81 1.28 -31.25 12.53
CA PHE A 81 2.57 -30.62 12.20
C PHE A 81 2.78 -29.23 12.81
N GLY A 82 1.71 -28.56 13.23
CA GLY A 82 1.74 -27.25 13.91
C GLY A 82 2.61 -27.23 15.16
N PRO A 83 2.47 -28.21 16.09
CA PRO A 83 3.38 -28.34 17.22
C PRO A 83 4.86 -28.58 16.86
N ARG A 84 5.16 -28.85 15.58
CA ARG A 84 6.51 -29.03 15.04
C ARG A 84 7.02 -27.81 14.26
N GLY A 85 6.27 -26.71 14.27
CA GLY A 85 6.67 -25.43 13.67
C GLY A 85 6.02 -25.08 12.33
N LEU A 86 5.06 -25.87 11.82
CA LEU A 86 4.30 -25.48 10.63
C LEU A 86 3.21 -24.47 11.00
N SER A 87 3.29 -23.23 10.52
CA SER A 87 2.19 -22.28 10.67
C SER A 87 1.00 -22.67 9.78
N PHE A 88 -0.21 -22.29 10.19
CA PHE A 88 -1.39 -22.46 9.36
C PHE A 88 -1.31 -21.61 8.09
N ALA A 89 -0.72 -20.41 8.19
CA ALA A 89 -0.40 -19.55 7.06
C ALA A 89 0.45 -20.26 5.99
N ASP A 90 1.56 -20.89 6.39
CA ASP A 90 2.38 -21.69 5.46
C ASP A 90 1.61 -22.90 4.91
N LEU A 91 0.78 -23.54 5.73
CA LEU A 91 -0.03 -24.69 5.30
C LEU A 91 -1.07 -24.32 4.22
N ILE A 92 -1.69 -23.14 4.29
CA ILE A 92 -2.65 -22.67 3.28
C ILE A 92 -1.96 -22.57 1.92
N VAL A 93 -0.84 -21.84 1.85
CA VAL A 93 -0.11 -21.64 0.60
C VAL A 93 0.47 -22.95 0.09
N LEU A 94 1.04 -23.77 0.98
CA LEU A 94 1.56 -25.09 0.61
C LEU A 94 0.48 -25.99 0.02
N ALA A 95 -0.73 -25.98 0.58
CA ALA A 95 -1.85 -26.76 0.06
C ALA A 95 -2.27 -26.31 -1.35
N GLY A 96 -2.22 -25.00 -1.64
CA GLY A 96 -2.42 -24.47 -2.99
C GLY A 96 -1.35 -24.94 -3.98
N ASN A 97 -0.07 -24.84 -3.61
CA ASN A 97 1.04 -25.33 -4.44
C ASN A 97 0.91 -26.83 -4.74
N VAL A 98 0.70 -27.65 -3.71
CA VAL A 98 0.53 -29.10 -3.85
C VAL A 98 -0.68 -29.44 -4.72
N ALA A 99 -1.76 -28.65 -4.64
CA ALA A 99 -2.93 -28.84 -5.48
C ALA A 99 -2.64 -28.57 -6.97
N ILE A 100 -1.91 -27.49 -7.28
CA ILE A 100 -1.48 -27.17 -8.65
C ILE A 100 -0.60 -28.31 -9.20
N GLU A 101 0.44 -28.70 -8.46
CA GLU A 101 1.37 -29.77 -8.86
C GLU A 101 0.65 -31.12 -9.07
N ALA A 102 -0.27 -31.47 -8.16
CA ALA A 102 -1.03 -32.72 -8.24
C ALA A 102 -1.92 -32.81 -9.48
N MET A 103 -2.39 -31.68 -9.98
CA MET A 103 -3.19 -31.58 -11.22
C MET A 103 -2.33 -31.30 -12.46
N GLY A 104 -1.00 -31.32 -12.32
CA GLY A 104 -0.05 -31.20 -13.42
C GLY A 104 0.40 -29.79 -13.77
N GLY A 105 0.00 -28.78 -12.98
CA GLY A 105 0.38 -27.38 -13.21
C GLY A 105 1.76 -27.02 -12.66
N PRO A 106 2.32 -25.88 -13.08
CA PRO A 106 3.66 -25.46 -12.71
C PRO A 106 3.66 -24.61 -11.44
N VAL A 107 4.67 -24.82 -10.60
CA VAL A 107 4.93 -24.02 -9.39
C VAL A 107 6.42 -23.70 -9.36
N LEU A 108 6.77 -22.42 -9.23
CA LEU A 108 8.17 -21.99 -9.23
C LEU A 108 8.93 -22.45 -7.98
N GLY A 109 8.24 -22.52 -6.83
CA GLY A 109 8.78 -22.98 -5.57
C GLY A 109 7.91 -22.57 -4.38
N PHE A 110 8.44 -22.73 -3.16
CA PHE A 110 7.71 -22.43 -1.92
C PHE A 110 8.59 -21.64 -0.94
N CYS A 111 8.10 -20.47 -0.54
CA CYS A 111 8.67 -19.64 0.53
C CYS A 111 7.91 -19.90 1.83
N GLY A 112 8.48 -20.69 2.75
CA GLY A 112 7.97 -20.84 4.11
C GLY A 112 8.49 -19.75 5.06
N GLY A 113 7.95 -19.70 6.27
CA GLY A 113 8.36 -18.76 7.31
C GLY A 113 7.27 -17.77 7.73
N ARG A 114 6.04 -17.91 7.22
CA ARG A 114 4.89 -17.10 7.66
C ARG A 114 4.58 -17.36 9.11
N LYS A 115 4.17 -16.32 9.82
CA LYS A 115 3.78 -16.42 11.23
C LYS A 115 2.27 -16.37 11.35
N ASP A 116 1.68 -17.27 12.14
CA ASP A 116 0.24 -17.22 12.37
C ASP A 116 -0.13 -15.99 13.20
N ASP A 117 -1.10 -15.24 12.69
CA ASP A 117 -1.77 -14.19 13.44
C ASP A 117 -2.62 -14.80 14.55
N PRO A 118 -2.69 -14.16 15.74
CA PRO A 118 -3.43 -14.69 16.86
C PRO A 118 -4.96 -14.52 16.77
N ASN A 119 -5.49 -13.53 16.05
CA ASN A 119 -6.91 -13.16 16.16
C ASN A 119 -7.55 -12.40 14.97
N GLY A 120 -6.82 -12.06 13.92
CA GLY A 120 -7.32 -11.37 12.73
C GLY A 120 -7.40 -9.85 12.83
N ARG A 121 -7.02 -9.22 13.95
CA ARG A 121 -7.17 -7.76 14.15
C ARG A 121 -6.45 -6.92 13.10
N ASP A 122 -5.35 -7.42 12.56
CA ASP A 122 -4.58 -6.71 11.52
C ASP A 122 -5.32 -6.63 10.17
N SER A 123 -6.45 -7.34 10.03
CA SER A 123 -7.35 -7.27 8.87
C SER A 123 -8.50 -6.27 9.04
N LEU A 124 -8.69 -5.66 10.21
CA LEU A 124 -9.70 -4.61 10.41
C LEU A 124 -9.56 -3.45 9.40
N PRO A 125 -8.36 -2.96 9.04
CA PRO A 125 -8.20 -1.90 8.04
C PRO A 125 -8.54 -2.31 6.59
N LEU A 126 -8.70 -3.60 6.31
CA LEU A 126 -9.12 -4.11 4.99
C LEU A 126 -10.64 -4.05 4.83
N GLY A 127 -11.35 -4.13 5.96
CA GLY A 127 -12.80 -4.07 6.03
C GLY A 127 -13.48 -5.40 5.67
N PRO A 128 -14.81 -5.45 5.72
CA PRO A 128 -15.68 -4.42 6.27
C PRO A 128 -15.49 -4.28 7.78
N SER A 129 -15.23 -3.07 8.27
CA SER A 129 -15.12 -2.77 9.70
C SER A 129 -15.18 -1.26 9.95
N GLY A 130 -15.59 -0.86 11.15
CA GLY A 130 -15.57 0.56 11.53
C GLY A 130 -14.15 1.18 11.52
N TYR A 131 -13.08 0.37 11.60
CA TYR A 131 -11.72 0.89 11.43
C TYR A 131 -11.41 1.20 9.98
N GLN A 132 -11.83 0.33 9.05
CA GLN A 132 -11.70 0.59 7.62
C GLN A 132 -12.52 1.81 7.19
N GLU A 133 -13.77 1.92 7.63
CA GLU A 133 -14.65 3.05 7.29
C GLU A 133 -14.04 4.40 7.71
N ARG A 134 -13.43 4.48 8.90
CA ARG A 134 -12.75 5.71 9.36
C ARG A 134 -11.52 6.08 8.56
N LEU A 135 -10.81 5.10 8.00
CA LEU A 135 -9.58 5.35 7.24
C LEU A 135 -9.88 5.68 5.78
N PHE A 136 -10.73 4.87 5.15
CA PHE A 136 -11.01 4.90 3.73
C PHE A 136 -12.48 4.60 3.49
N GLU A 137 -13.29 5.65 3.37
CA GLU A 137 -14.70 5.51 3.05
C GLU A 137 -14.87 4.92 1.64
N CYS A 138 -15.79 3.96 1.52
CA CYS A 138 -16.33 3.53 0.24
C CYS A 138 -17.83 3.81 0.27
N GLU A 139 -18.21 5.01 -0.17
CA GLU A 139 -19.61 5.46 -0.16
C GLU A 139 -20.53 4.50 -0.90
N VAL A 140 -20.05 3.96 -2.02
CA VAL A 140 -20.79 3.03 -2.88
C VAL A 140 -19.92 1.81 -3.18
N ASN A 141 -20.27 0.67 -2.58
CA ASN A 141 -19.66 -0.62 -2.89
C ASN A 141 -19.81 -0.94 -4.38
N GLY A 142 -18.69 -1.29 -5.04
CA GLY A 142 -18.58 -1.45 -6.48
C GLY A 142 -18.01 -0.22 -7.20
N MET A 143 -17.83 0.90 -6.48
CA MET A 143 -17.16 2.13 -6.95
C MET A 143 -16.11 2.61 -5.93
N CYS A 144 -15.48 1.70 -5.19
CA CYS A 144 -14.45 2.09 -4.23
C CYS A 144 -13.20 2.63 -4.95
N ASP A 145 -13.10 3.96 -5.06
CA ASP A 145 -12.04 4.62 -5.83
C ASP A 145 -10.85 5.10 -5.02
N GLY A 146 -10.95 5.09 -3.68
CA GLY A 146 -9.90 5.56 -2.77
C GLY A 146 -8.53 4.93 -3.05
N PRO A 147 -7.43 5.67 -2.86
CA PRO A 147 -6.10 5.28 -3.31
C PRO A 147 -5.50 4.13 -2.50
N ILE A 148 -6.10 3.75 -1.36
CA ILE A 148 -5.60 2.70 -0.48
C ILE A 148 -6.41 1.40 -0.58
N LEU A 149 -7.70 1.42 -0.96
CA LEU A 149 -8.50 0.20 -1.08
C LEU A 149 -8.01 -0.68 -2.24
N GLY A 150 -7.82 -1.96 -1.96
CA GLY A 150 -7.44 -2.96 -2.98
C GLY A 150 -8.57 -3.28 -3.96
N PRO A 151 -9.74 -3.73 -3.48
CA PRO A 151 -10.87 -4.12 -4.33
C PRO A 151 -11.80 -2.96 -4.70
N THR A 152 -12.69 -3.18 -5.66
CA THR A 152 -13.78 -2.23 -6.01
C THR A 152 -14.98 -2.29 -5.07
N THR A 153 -15.08 -3.34 -4.26
CA THR A 153 -16.12 -3.57 -3.25
C THR A 153 -15.45 -4.10 -1.99
N VAL A 154 -15.72 -3.49 -0.83
CA VAL A 154 -15.21 -3.97 0.45
C VAL A 154 -15.80 -5.36 0.75
N GLY A 155 -14.95 -6.35 1.04
CA GLY A 155 -15.34 -7.74 1.24
C GLY A 155 -15.29 -8.62 -0.02
N LEU A 156 -14.91 -8.06 -1.17
CA LEU A 156 -14.42 -8.84 -2.31
C LEU A 156 -12.89 -8.88 -2.31
N ILE A 157 -12.30 -9.89 -2.96
CA ILE A 157 -10.83 -9.95 -3.11
C ILE A 157 -10.35 -8.89 -4.11
N TYR A 158 -10.92 -8.83 -5.32
CA TYR A 158 -10.54 -7.86 -6.36
C TYR A 158 -11.75 -7.12 -6.93
N VAL A 159 -12.54 -7.79 -7.76
CA VAL A 159 -13.62 -7.21 -8.56
C VAL A 159 -14.89 -8.04 -8.43
N ASN A 160 -16.01 -7.46 -8.84
CA ASN A 160 -17.25 -8.21 -8.95
C ASN A 160 -17.21 -9.13 -10.19
N PRO A 161 -17.40 -10.46 -10.05
CA PRO A 161 -17.36 -11.40 -11.17
C PRO A 161 -18.46 -11.19 -12.23
N ALA A 162 -19.58 -10.54 -11.87
CA ALA A 162 -20.62 -10.15 -12.82
C ALA A 162 -20.24 -8.91 -13.66
N GLY A 163 -19.17 -8.21 -13.30
CA GLY A 163 -18.77 -6.90 -13.84
C GLY A 163 -19.13 -5.74 -12.90
N PRO A 164 -18.75 -4.49 -13.25
CA PRO A 164 -18.90 -3.33 -12.37
C PRO A 164 -20.36 -3.12 -11.96
N MET A 165 -20.61 -2.95 -10.66
CA MET A 165 -21.97 -2.85 -10.10
C MET A 165 -22.90 -4.02 -10.46
N ALA A 166 -22.33 -5.21 -10.67
CA ALA A 166 -23.03 -6.40 -11.18
C ALA A 166 -23.65 -6.23 -12.57
N ASN A 167 -23.19 -5.25 -13.34
CA ASN A 167 -23.53 -5.10 -14.75
C ASN A 167 -22.55 -5.93 -15.59
N SER A 168 -23.10 -6.77 -16.47
CA SER A 168 -22.35 -7.62 -17.40
C SER A 168 -21.70 -6.81 -18.54
N ASP A 169 -20.84 -5.87 -18.16
CA ASP A 169 -20.02 -5.02 -19.02
C ASP A 169 -18.56 -5.51 -18.98
N PRO A 170 -18.11 -6.24 -20.01
CA PRO A 170 -16.73 -6.74 -20.09
C PRO A 170 -15.68 -5.62 -20.14
N LEU A 171 -15.96 -4.50 -20.80
CA LEU A 171 -15.01 -3.40 -20.94
C LEU A 171 -14.84 -2.63 -19.63
N GLY A 172 -15.95 -2.41 -18.91
CA GLY A 172 -15.88 -1.89 -17.54
C GLY A 172 -15.12 -2.86 -16.62
N SER A 173 -15.37 -4.16 -16.75
CA SER A 173 -14.69 -5.18 -15.95
C SER A 173 -13.18 -5.24 -16.22
N SER A 174 -12.70 -5.05 -17.45
CA SER A 174 -11.26 -5.09 -17.73
C SER A 174 -10.51 -3.93 -17.06
N ARG A 175 -11.14 -2.74 -16.98
CA ARG A 175 -10.62 -1.58 -16.27
C ARG A 175 -10.51 -1.83 -14.77
N ASP A 176 -11.55 -2.39 -14.16
CA ASP A 176 -11.56 -2.74 -12.75
C ASP A 176 -10.53 -3.83 -12.43
N ILE A 177 -10.41 -4.85 -13.29
CA ILE A 177 -9.38 -5.89 -13.16
C ILE A 177 -8.00 -5.25 -13.17
N ARG A 178 -7.66 -4.44 -14.18
CA ARG A 178 -6.33 -3.80 -14.28
C ARG A 178 -6.02 -2.97 -13.04
N LYS A 179 -6.97 -2.11 -12.65
CA LYS A 179 -6.82 -1.21 -11.52
C LYS A 179 -6.56 -1.97 -10.22
N THR A 180 -7.38 -2.98 -9.91
CA THR A 180 -7.28 -3.74 -8.67
C THR A 180 -6.02 -4.60 -8.65
N PHE A 181 -5.73 -5.35 -9.71
CA PHE A 181 -4.52 -6.17 -9.81
C PHE A 181 -3.24 -5.32 -9.73
N THR A 182 -3.21 -4.13 -10.34
CA THR A 182 -2.10 -3.18 -10.21
C THR A 182 -1.90 -2.75 -8.75
N ARG A 183 -2.98 -2.41 -8.04
CA ARG A 183 -2.93 -2.07 -6.60
C ARG A 183 -2.40 -3.23 -5.76
N MET A 184 -2.52 -4.46 -6.24
CA MET A 184 -2.04 -5.68 -5.58
C MET A 184 -0.70 -6.20 -6.12
N GLY A 185 -0.05 -5.46 -7.03
CA GLY A 185 1.30 -5.79 -7.48
C GLY A 185 1.38 -6.64 -8.72
N MET A 186 0.31 -6.80 -9.47
CA MET A 186 0.32 -7.55 -10.71
C MET A 186 0.27 -6.61 -11.92
N ASN A 187 1.12 -6.88 -12.91
CA ASN A 187 1.02 -6.27 -14.23
C ASN A 187 0.01 -7.04 -15.11
N ASP A 188 -0.18 -6.62 -16.36
CA ASP A 188 -1.17 -7.20 -17.26
C ASP A 188 -0.91 -8.70 -17.56
N SER A 189 0.34 -9.05 -17.89
CA SER A 189 0.76 -10.44 -18.15
C SER A 189 0.53 -11.36 -16.95
N GLU A 190 0.97 -10.93 -15.76
CA GLU A 190 0.77 -11.64 -14.49
C GLU A 190 -0.72 -11.79 -14.17
N THR A 191 -1.53 -10.77 -14.46
CA THR A 191 -2.99 -10.77 -14.24
C THR A 191 -3.69 -11.79 -15.12
N VAL A 192 -3.41 -11.78 -16.43
CA VAL A 192 -4.01 -12.73 -17.38
C VAL A 192 -3.58 -14.16 -17.05
N ALA A 193 -2.30 -14.37 -16.74
CA ALA A 193 -1.78 -15.68 -16.35
C ALA A 193 -2.44 -16.20 -15.06
N LEU A 194 -2.61 -15.35 -14.04
CA LEU A 194 -3.27 -15.73 -12.78
C LEU A 194 -4.76 -16.06 -12.97
N ILE A 195 -5.50 -15.25 -13.73
CA ILE A 195 -6.93 -15.49 -13.98
C ILE A 195 -7.10 -16.79 -14.79
N GLY A 196 -6.45 -16.90 -15.95
CA GLY A 196 -6.61 -18.06 -16.81
C GLY A 196 -6.00 -19.34 -16.25
N GLY A 197 -4.84 -19.25 -15.58
CA GLY A 197 -4.23 -20.39 -14.89
C GLY A 197 -5.06 -20.86 -13.69
N GLY A 198 -5.62 -19.93 -12.90
CA GLY A 198 -6.53 -20.26 -11.81
C GLY A 198 -7.83 -20.91 -12.31
N HIS A 199 -8.47 -20.31 -13.31
CA HIS A 199 -9.71 -20.79 -13.92
C HIS A 199 -9.50 -21.98 -14.88
N SER A 200 -8.27 -22.42 -15.11
CA SER A 200 -8.01 -23.73 -15.73
C SER A 200 -8.45 -24.90 -14.82
N PHE A 201 -8.65 -24.63 -13.53
CA PHE A 201 -9.08 -25.59 -12.53
C PHE A 201 -10.49 -25.30 -11.98
N GLY A 202 -11.20 -26.36 -11.64
CA GLY A 202 -12.41 -26.30 -10.82
C GLY A 202 -13.64 -25.77 -11.54
N ARG A 203 -14.52 -25.18 -10.73
CA ARG A 203 -15.87 -24.76 -11.13
C ARG A 203 -16.47 -23.77 -10.14
N MET A 204 -17.57 -23.16 -10.57
CA MET A 204 -18.42 -22.31 -9.73
C MET A 204 -19.63 -23.08 -9.18
N HIS A 205 -20.22 -22.55 -8.10
CA HIS A 205 -21.30 -23.18 -7.35
C HIS A 205 -22.45 -22.20 -7.05
N GLY A 206 -23.60 -22.44 -7.66
CA GLY A 206 -24.84 -21.65 -7.52
C GLY A 206 -26.06 -22.53 -7.78
N ALA A 207 -26.22 -23.58 -6.98
CA ALA A 207 -27.18 -24.66 -7.25
C ALA A 207 -28.67 -24.26 -7.25
N CYS A 208 -29.03 -23.12 -6.66
CA CYS A 208 -30.42 -22.65 -6.58
C CYS A 208 -30.52 -21.12 -6.48
N PRO A 209 -31.68 -20.52 -6.79
CA PRO A 209 -31.92 -19.08 -6.61
C PRO A 209 -31.92 -18.63 -5.15
N ASP A 210 -32.50 -19.44 -4.26
CA ASP A 210 -32.74 -19.09 -2.87
C ASP A 210 -31.93 -20.04 -1.94
N PRO A 211 -30.70 -19.68 -1.55
CA PRO A 211 -29.91 -20.47 -0.62
C PRO A 211 -30.53 -20.46 0.80
N PRO A 212 -30.38 -21.53 1.61
CA PRO A 212 -29.55 -22.71 1.36
C PRO A 212 -30.20 -23.71 0.41
N CYS A 213 -29.41 -24.25 -0.53
CA CYS A 213 -29.86 -25.28 -1.45
C CYS A 213 -29.71 -26.66 -0.81
N GLY A 214 -30.81 -27.38 -0.55
CA GLY A 214 -30.76 -28.77 -0.05
C GLY A 214 -29.89 -28.95 1.20
N ASP A 215 -28.95 -29.89 1.16
CA ASP A 215 -27.95 -30.13 2.22
C ASP A 215 -26.71 -29.22 2.12
N GLY A 216 -26.65 -28.34 1.11
CA GLY A 216 -25.55 -27.40 0.88
C GLY A 216 -24.22 -28.06 0.47
N MET A 217 -24.24 -29.34 0.04
CA MET A 217 -23.05 -30.11 -0.31
C MET A 217 -23.13 -30.69 -1.73
N GLY A 218 -21.97 -30.89 -2.35
CA GLY A 218 -21.85 -31.52 -3.67
C GLY A 218 -22.73 -30.80 -4.72
N PRO A 219 -23.68 -31.51 -5.38
CA PRO A 219 -24.59 -30.90 -6.35
C PRO A 219 -25.45 -29.75 -5.80
N ASN A 220 -25.67 -29.71 -4.48
CA ASN A 220 -26.45 -28.66 -3.82
C ASN A 220 -25.57 -27.52 -3.29
N ALA A 221 -24.28 -27.46 -3.63
CA ALA A 221 -23.39 -26.42 -3.15
C ALA A 221 -23.76 -25.04 -3.71
N PHE A 222 -23.75 -24.03 -2.85
CA PHE A 222 -23.88 -22.61 -3.20
C PHE A 222 -22.71 -21.85 -2.59
N THR A 223 -21.97 -21.10 -3.42
CA THR A 223 -20.83 -20.26 -3.01
C THR A 223 -20.99 -18.84 -3.55
N SER A 224 -20.73 -18.63 -4.84
CA SER A 224 -20.80 -17.32 -5.49
C SER A 224 -22.14 -17.07 -6.20
N GLY A 225 -22.97 -18.10 -6.32
CA GLY A 225 -24.19 -18.07 -7.13
C GLY A 225 -23.94 -18.26 -8.64
N PHE A 226 -22.70 -18.26 -9.12
CA PHE A 226 -22.37 -18.66 -10.48
C PHE A 226 -22.30 -20.19 -10.60
N THR A 227 -22.55 -20.77 -11.78
CA THR A 227 -22.56 -22.23 -11.96
C THR A 227 -21.90 -22.63 -13.26
N GLY A 228 -21.05 -23.63 -13.23
CA GLY A 228 -20.43 -24.20 -14.43
C GLY A 228 -18.92 -24.37 -14.27
N GLU A 229 -18.32 -25.01 -15.25
CA GLU A 229 -16.89 -25.28 -15.36
C GLU A 229 -16.31 -24.38 -16.46
N TRP A 230 -15.06 -23.92 -16.33
CA TRP A 230 -14.40 -23.14 -17.40
C TRP A 230 -13.78 -24.05 -18.47
N THR A 231 -13.37 -25.24 -18.07
CA THR A 231 -12.73 -26.25 -18.92
C THR A 231 -13.47 -27.57 -18.82
N THR A 232 -13.33 -28.43 -19.84
CA THR A 232 -13.89 -29.79 -19.81
C THR A 232 -13.07 -30.74 -18.92
N ARG A 233 -11.90 -30.29 -18.46
CA ARG A 233 -10.96 -31.04 -17.63
C ARG A 233 -10.59 -30.24 -16.38
N PRO A 234 -11.54 -30.00 -15.46
CA PRO A 234 -11.37 -29.07 -14.33
C PRO A 234 -10.35 -29.52 -13.27
N THR A 235 -9.71 -30.66 -13.43
CA THR A 235 -8.67 -31.17 -12.52
C THR A 235 -7.38 -31.52 -13.26
N GLU A 236 -7.16 -30.94 -14.44
CA GLU A 236 -5.95 -31.11 -15.25
C GLU A 236 -5.45 -29.74 -15.73
N TRP A 237 -4.14 -29.50 -15.58
CA TRP A 237 -3.51 -28.30 -16.09
C TRP A 237 -3.36 -28.34 -17.61
N THR A 238 -3.96 -27.37 -18.28
CA THR A 238 -3.99 -27.23 -19.74
C THR A 238 -4.24 -25.76 -20.09
N ASN A 239 -3.95 -25.34 -21.31
CA ASN A 239 -4.35 -24.03 -21.85
C ASN A 239 -5.81 -24.00 -22.34
N GLN A 240 -6.64 -25.02 -22.04
CA GLN A 240 -8.02 -25.13 -22.55
C GLN A 240 -8.91 -23.96 -22.11
N TYR A 241 -8.61 -23.28 -21.00
CA TYR A 241 -9.30 -22.05 -20.61
C TYR A 241 -9.21 -21.00 -21.74
N PHE A 242 -8.01 -20.75 -22.25
CA PHE A 242 -7.78 -19.76 -23.31
C PHE A 242 -8.32 -20.24 -24.67
N GLU A 243 -8.14 -21.53 -25.00
CA GLU A 243 -8.74 -22.14 -26.20
C GLU A 243 -10.26 -21.97 -26.21
N ASN A 244 -10.94 -22.23 -25.08
CA ASN A 244 -12.37 -22.05 -24.95
C ASN A 244 -12.77 -20.58 -25.04
N LEU A 245 -12.07 -19.71 -24.29
CA LEU A 245 -12.38 -18.28 -24.21
C LEU A 245 -12.38 -17.64 -25.59
N ARG A 246 -11.36 -17.92 -26.42
CA ARG A 246 -11.23 -17.35 -27.77
C ARG A 246 -11.90 -18.16 -28.87
N GLY A 247 -11.99 -19.48 -28.72
CA GLY A 247 -12.47 -20.41 -29.75
C GLY A 247 -13.99 -20.59 -29.78
N LEU A 248 -14.69 -20.27 -28.70
CA LEU A 248 -16.15 -20.38 -28.60
C LEU A 248 -16.85 -19.02 -28.73
N GLU A 249 -18.08 -19.04 -29.23
CA GLU A 249 -18.98 -17.90 -29.19
C GLU A 249 -19.77 -17.90 -27.88
N TRP A 250 -19.85 -16.74 -27.23
CA TRP A 250 -20.45 -16.61 -25.89
C TRP A 250 -21.71 -15.76 -25.92
N ALA A 251 -22.77 -16.23 -25.28
CA ALA A 251 -24.02 -15.48 -25.08
C ALA A 251 -24.34 -15.31 -23.60
N LEU A 252 -24.84 -14.12 -23.25
CA LEU A 252 -25.26 -13.83 -21.89
C LEU A 252 -26.55 -14.58 -21.54
N VAL A 253 -26.52 -15.34 -20.45
CA VAL A 253 -27.64 -16.14 -19.96
C VAL A 253 -27.84 -15.92 -18.45
N ASN A 254 -29.06 -16.18 -17.98
CA ASN A 254 -29.31 -16.34 -16.55
C ASN A 254 -29.07 -17.79 -16.16
N ASN A 255 -28.27 -18.01 -15.14
CA ASN A 255 -28.02 -19.35 -14.63
C ASN A 255 -29.11 -19.81 -13.65
N THR A 256 -28.90 -20.97 -13.03
CA THR A 256 -29.82 -21.55 -12.04
C THR A 256 -30.08 -20.65 -10.83
N ALA A 257 -29.12 -19.82 -10.43
CA ALA A 257 -29.26 -18.87 -9.33
C ALA A 257 -29.71 -17.46 -9.79
N MET A 258 -30.17 -17.32 -11.04
CA MET A 258 -30.56 -16.04 -11.65
C MET A 258 -29.42 -15.02 -11.84
N ASN A 259 -28.17 -15.41 -11.65
CA ASN A 259 -27.01 -14.59 -11.98
C ASN A 259 -26.78 -14.59 -13.49
N LYS A 260 -26.38 -13.42 -14.02
CA LYS A 260 -25.97 -13.26 -15.43
C LYS A 260 -24.55 -13.78 -15.61
N GLN A 261 -24.37 -14.74 -16.52
CA GLN A 261 -23.06 -15.31 -16.90
C GLN A 261 -23.06 -15.65 -18.39
N TRP A 262 -21.91 -16.07 -18.92
CA TRP A 262 -21.74 -16.32 -20.35
C TRP A 262 -21.68 -17.81 -20.62
N ALA A 263 -22.56 -18.31 -21.49
CA ALA A 263 -22.62 -19.70 -21.92
C ALA A 263 -22.25 -19.82 -23.40
N PRO A 264 -21.63 -20.94 -23.82
CA PRO A 264 -21.29 -21.14 -25.22
C PRO A 264 -22.56 -21.28 -26.06
N THR A 265 -22.54 -20.72 -27.26
CA THR A 265 -23.61 -20.90 -28.25
C THR A 265 -23.39 -22.20 -29.06
N GLY A 266 -24.40 -22.66 -29.80
CA GLY A 266 -24.28 -23.84 -30.67
C GLY A 266 -24.25 -25.18 -29.94
N GLU A 267 -23.73 -26.22 -30.61
CA GLU A 267 -23.64 -27.60 -30.09
C GLU A 267 -22.33 -27.81 -29.29
N ASN A 268 -22.15 -27.04 -28.22
CA ASN A 268 -21.01 -27.15 -27.29
C ASN A 268 -21.42 -27.77 -25.95
N ASP A 269 -20.45 -28.12 -25.09
CA ASP A 269 -20.74 -28.65 -23.75
C ASP A 269 -21.52 -27.60 -22.91
N PRO A 270 -22.76 -27.90 -22.48
CA PRO A 270 -23.59 -26.95 -21.75
C PRO A 270 -23.11 -26.67 -20.32
N ASN A 271 -22.13 -27.41 -19.80
CA ASN A 271 -21.52 -27.12 -18.50
C ASN A 271 -20.45 -26.03 -18.57
N LEU A 272 -19.93 -25.75 -19.77
CA LEU A 272 -18.93 -24.70 -19.96
C LEU A 272 -19.54 -23.33 -19.74
N THR A 273 -18.79 -22.46 -19.08
CA THR A 273 -19.23 -21.08 -18.85
C THR A 273 -18.05 -20.15 -18.62
N MET A 274 -18.31 -18.84 -18.77
CA MET A 274 -17.38 -17.75 -18.44
C MET A 274 -18.10 -16.70 -17.59
N LEU A 275 -17.35 -16.05 -16.71
CA LEU A 275 -17.77 -14.85 -15.99
C LEU A 275 -17.61 -13.61 -16.88
N THR A 276 -18.25 -12.49 -16.51
CA THR A 276 -17.97 -11.21 -17.19
C THR A 276 -16.50 -10.83 -17.07
N SER A 277 -15.87 -11.13 -15.93
CA SER A 277 -14.44 -10.93 -15.71
C SER A 277 -13.53 -11.81 -16.59
N ASP A 278 -14.01 -12.97 -17.04
CA ASP A 278 -13.28 -13.81 -18.01
C ASP A 278 -13.41 -13.21 -19.42
N ILE A 279 -14.64 -12.87 -19.82
CA ILE A 279 -14.90 -12.24 -21.13
C ILE A 279 -14.14 -10.92 -21.25
N ALA A 280 -13.98 -10.17 -20.15
CA ALA A 280 -13.23 -8.92 -20.10
C ALA A 280 -11.81 -9.01 -20.69
N LEU A 281 -11.15 -10.17 -20.59
CA LEU A 281 -9.81 -10.38 -21.14
C LEU A 281 -9.76 -10.29 -22.67
N LEU A 282 -10.90 -10.43 -23.35
CA LEU A 282 -11.01 -10.27 -24.81
C LEU A 282 -11.27 -8.83 -25.25
N HIS A 283 -11.66 -7.95 -24.31
CA HIS A 283 -12.13 -6.59 -24.60
C HIS A 283 -11.09 -5.51 -24.30
N ASP A 284 -9.90 -5.91 -23.86
CA ASP A 284 -8.77 -5.04 -23.66
C ASP A 284 -7.61 -5.51 -24.55
N ASP A 285 -7.01 -4.60 -25.31
CA ASP A 285 -6.01 -4.96 -26.32
C ASP A 285 -4.76 -5.62 -25.72
N ALA A 286 -4.28 -5.12 -24.58
CA ALA A 286 -3.11 -5.69 -23.91
C ALA A 286 -3.41 -7.07 -23.30
N TYR A 287 -4.59 -7.25 -22.69
CA TYR A 287 -5.00 -8.57 -22.22
C TYR A 287 -5.21 -9.56 -23.37
N LEU A 288 -5.76 -9.10 -24.48
CA LEU A 288 -6.01 -9.95 -25.64
C LEU A 288 -4.70 -10.43 -26.29
N GLU A 289 -3.62 -9.65 -26.22
CA GLU A 289 -2.29 -10.08 -26.66
C GLU A 289 -1.78 -11.25 -25.82
N GLU A 290 -1.82 -11.13 -24.49
CA GLU A 290 -1.44 -12.20 -23.55
C GLU A 290 -2.32 -13.45 -23.72
N VAL A 291 -3.64 -13.28 -23.89
CA VAL A 291 -4.59 -14.37 -24.14
C VAL A 291 -4.22 -15.16 -25.40
N LYS A 292 -3.83 -14.48 -26.49
CA LYS A 292 -3.41 -15.15 -27.74
C LYS A 292 -2.11 -15.92 -27.55
N GLU A 293 -1.18 -15.39 -26.77
CA GLU A 293 0.08 -16.06 -26.48
C GLU A 293 -0.17 -17.35 -25.69
N TYR A 294 -0.92 -17.29 -24.59
CA TYR A 294 -1.21 -18.45 -23.76
C TYR A 294 -2.17 -19.46 -24.42
N GLU A 295 -3.04 -19.02 -25.33
CA GLU A 295 -3.81 -19.93 -26.19
C GLU A 295 -2.86 -20.75 -27.09
N ALA A 296 -1.84 -20.12 -27.67
CA ALA A 296 -0.95 -20.75 -28.65
C ALA A 296 0.20 -21.55 -28.02
N ASP A 297 0.65 -21.18 -26.82
CA ASP A 297 1.84 -21.73 -26.18
C ASP A 297 1.60 -22.01 -24.67
N LEU A 298 1.53 -23.29 -24.32
CA LEU A 298 1.40 -23.73 -22.93
C LEU A 298 2.69 -23.48 -22.13
N ASP A 299 3.87 -23.52 -22.75
CA ASP A 299 5.13 -23.28 -22.03
C ASP A 299 5.24 -21.81 -21.61
N ALA A 300 4.74 -20.88 -22.44
CA ALA A 300 4.63 -19.47 -22.09
C ALA A 300 3.67 -19.24 -20.91
N LEU A 301 2.51 -19.91 -20.92
CA LEU A 301 1.59 -19.89 -19.78
C LEU A 301 2.24 -20.49 -18.53
N ASP A 302 3.01 -21.57 -18.67
CA ASP A 302 3.67 -22.23 -17.55
C ASP A 302 4.67 -21.30 -16.83
N GLU A 303 5.48 -20.60 -17.62
CA GLU A 303 6.44 -19.62 -17.12
C GLU A 303 5.72 -18.46 -16.41
N SER A 304 4.81 -17.78 -17.11
CA SER A 304 4.08 -16.63 -16.56
C SER A 304 3.26 -16.99 -15.32
N PHE A 305 2.50 -18.09 -15.35
CA PHE A 305 1.68 -18.50 -14.21
C PHE A 305 2.53 -18.90 -13.00
N SER A 306 3.60 -19.67 -13.18
CA SER A 306 4.42 -20.12 -12.06
C SER A 306 5.13 -18.96 -11.35
N HIS A 307 5.59 -17.96 -12.10
CA HIS A 307 6.18 -16.73 -11.56
C HIS A 307 5.13 -15.84 -10.89
N ALA A 308 3.97 -15.60 -11.52
CA ALA A 308 2.90 -14.78 -10.98
C ALA A 308 2.28 -15.41 -9.72
N TRP A 309 2.09 -16.73 -9.69
CA TRP A 309 1.61 -17.46 -8.51
C TRP A 309 2.59 -17.38 -7.34
N TYR A 310 3.90 -17.52 -7.61
CA TYR A 310 4.92 -17.34 -6.58
C TYR A 310 4.92 -15.89 -6.05
N LYS A 311 4.85 -14.89 -6.93
CA LYS A 311 4.76 -13.48 -6.55
C LYS A 311 3.53 -13.21 -5.69
N LEU A 312 2.35 -13.66 -6.12
CA LEU A 312 1.09 -13.54 -5.37
C LEU A 312 1.27 -14.05 -3.95
N THR A 313 1.73 -15.29 -3.81
CA THR A 313 1.78 -15.96 -2.53
C THR A 313 2.94 -15.50 -1.65
N THR A 314 3.83 -14.61 -2.10
CA THR A 314 5.01 -14.17 -1.36
C THR A 314 5.25 -12.66 -1.33
N SER A 315 4.34 -11.85 -1.89
CA SER A 315 4.49 -10.38 -1.96
C SER A 315 4.57 -9.69 -0.58
N ASP A 316 4.02 -10.33 0.45
CA ASP A 316 3.98 -9.89 1.85
C ASP A 316 5.09 -10.50 2.73
N MET A 317 5.95 -11.35 2.16
CA MET A 317 7.06 -11.98 2.88
C MET A 317 8.32 -11.10 2.93
N GLY A 318 8.38 -10.04 2.13
CA GLY A 318 9.51 -9.12 2.02
C GLY A 318 10.75 -9.75 1.39
N PRO A 319 11.97 -9.45 1.89
CA PRO A 319 13.20 -9.90 1.24
C PRO A 319 13.33 -11.43 1.31
N ARG A 320 13.89 -12.02 0.25
CA ARG A 320 14.09 -13.48 0.13
C ARG A 320 14.73 -14.12 1.36
N SER A 321 15.60 -13.41 2.09
CA SER A 321 16.26 -13.93 3.29
C SER A 321 15.30 -14.35 4.41
N ARG A 322 14.03 -13.91 4.36
CA ARG A 322 12.96 -14.37 5.26
C ARG A 322 12.35 -15.70 4.86
N CYS A 323 12.49 -16.12 3.59
CA CYS A 323 11.98 -17.39 3.10
C CYS A 323 12.81 -18.56 3.62
N VAL A 324 12.14 -19.55 4.19
CA VAL A 324 12.73 -20.77 4.74
C VAL A 324 12.21 -21.99 3.99
N GLY A 325 13.11 -22.90 3.61
CA GLY A 325 12.77 -24.15 2.96
C GLY A 325 13.79 -24.57 1.91
N PRO A 326 13.80 -25.86 1.52
CA PRO A 326 14.66 -26.36 0.45
C PRO A 326 14.21 -25.89 -0.94
N ASP A 327 12.90 -25.62 -1.11
CA ASP A 327 12.27 -25.32 -2.40
C ASP A 327 12.11 -23.80 -2.65
N VAL A 328 12.88 -22.97 -1.93
CA VAL A 328 12.83 -21.52 -2.10
C VAL A 328 13.63 -21.13 -3.36
N PRO A 329 12.98 -20.61 -4.42
CA PRO A 329 13.66 -20.25 -5.67
C PRO A 329 14.64 -19.09 -5.44
N PRO A 330 15.60 -18.82 -6.35
CA PRO A 330 16.46 -17.64 -6.28
C PRO A 330 15.65 -16.33 -6.09
N PRO A 331 16.26 -15.24 -5.57
CA PRO A 331 15.56 -13.97 -5.44
C PRO A 331 14.95 -13.52 -6.76
N GLN A 332 13.68 -13.11 -6.72
CA GLN A 332 12.90 -12.73 -7.91
C GLN A 332 12.96 -11.22 -8.14
N PRO A 333 12.75 -10.72 -9.38
CA PRO A 333 12.86 -9.29 -9.69
C PRO A 333 12.00 -8.38 -8.82
N PHE A 334 10.74 -8.76 -8.54
CA PHE A 334 9.82 -7.96 -7.71
C PHE A 334 10.27 -7.82 -6.23
N GLN A 335 11.24 -8.65 -5.79
CA GLN A 335 11.82 -8.55 -4.45
C GLN A 335 12.93 -7.49 -4.37
N HIS A 336 13.29 -6.88 -5.50
CA HIS A 336 14.36 -5.88 -5.63
C HIS A 336 15.62 -6.26 -4.82
N PRO A 337 16.20 -7.44 -5.10
CA PRO A 337 17.14 -8.10 -4.21
C PRO A 337 18.40 -7.26 -4.01
N LEU A 338 18.88 -7.24 -2.78
CA LEU A 338 20.15 -6.63 -2.43
C LEU A 338 21.30 -7.62 -2.61
N PRO A 339 22.55 -7.13 -2.76
CA PRO A 339 23.73 -7.99 -2.69
C PRO A 339 23.75 -8.82 -1.39
N PRO A 340 24.38 -10.01 -1.40
CA PRO A 340 24.50 -10.82 -0.18
C PRO A 340 25.14 -10.02 0.97
N PRO A 341 24.65 -10.17 2.21
CA PRO A 341 25.26 -9.49 3.34
C PRO A 341 26.71 -9.97 3.54
N PRO A 342 27.63 -9.08 3.93
CA PRO A 342 29.01 -9.46 4.21
C PRO A 342 29.10 -10.42 5.41
N ASP A 343 30.12 -11.29 5.43
CA ASP A 343 30.43 -12.11 6.61
C ASP A 343 30.70 -11.18 7.80
N VAL A 344 30.08 -11.46 8.94
CA VAL A 344 30.29 -10.72 10.21
C VAL A 344 31.79 -10.59 10.54
N ARG A 345 32.59 -11.61 10.24
CA ARG A 345 34.05 -11.60 10.46
C ARG A 345 34.81 -10.66 9.52
N SER A 346 34.21 -10.32 8.38
CA SER A 346 34.77 -9.44 7.35
C SER A 346 34.38 -7.97 7.52
N LEU A 347 33.46 -7.67 8.45
CA LEU A 347 32.95 -6.32 8.69
C LEU A 347 34.08 -5.35 9.09
N PRO A 348 34.07 -4.11 8.56
CA PRO A 348 35.12 -3.14 8.79
C PRO A 348 34.94 -2.41 10.14
N TYR A 349 34.98 -3.13 11.26
CA TYR A 349 34.77 -2.57 12.60
C TYR A 349 35.73 -1.41 12.95
N GLY A 350 36.95 -1.45 12.42
CA GLY A 350 37.91 -0.35 12.55
C GLY A 350 37.45 0.92 11.82
N ASP A 351 36.81 0.77 10.67
CA ASP A 351 36.32 1.89 9.87
C ASP A 351 35.08 2.51 10.50
N TYR A 352 34.13 1.71 11.04
CA TYR A 352 33.00 2.26 11.82
C TYR A 352 33.48 3.15 12.97
N ARG A 353 34.49 2.71 13.73
CA ARG A 353 35.04 3.50 14.85
C ARG A 353 35.72 4.80 14.39
N ARG A 354 36.43 4.77 13.26
CA ARG A 354 37.14 5.94 12.72
C ARG A 354 36.17 6.91 12.03
N ALA A 355 35.23 6.41 11.24
CA ALA A 355 34.19 7.20 10.59
C ALA A 355 33.36 7.96 11.62
N ARG A 356 32.98 7.31 12.73
CA ARG A 356 32.34 7.98 13.86
C ARG A 356 33.12 9.23 14.31
N ILE A 357 34.43 9.10 14.57
CA ILE A 357 35.25 10.24 15.04
C ILE A 357 35.24 11.38 14.02
N VAL A 358 35.31 11.05 12.73
CA VAL A 358 35.26 12.04 11.65
C VAL A 358 33.91 12.75 11.62
N ILE A 359 32.80 12.00 11.69
CA ILE A 359 31.44 12.54 11.68
C ILE A 359 31.20 13.43 12.90
N GLU A 360 31.64 13.00 14.09
CA GLU A 360 31.55 13.81 15.31
C GLU A 360 32.25 15.16 15.12
N ARG A 361 33.46 15.16 14.57
CA ARG A 361 34.20 16.40 14.29
C ARG A 361 33.51 17.27 13.23
N MET A 362 32.92 16.66 12.20
CA MET A 362 32.17 17.41 11.18
C MET A 362 30.94 18.11 11.77
N ILE A 363 30.28 17.49 12.75
CA ILE A 363 29.16 18.10 13.47
C ILE A 363 29.66 19.26 14.33
N ASP A 364 30.73 19.04 15.11
CA ASP A 364 31.31 20.09 15.97
C ASP A 364 31.75 21.32 15.14
N GLU A 365 32.36 21.09 13.97
CA GLU A 365 32.77 22.17 13.04
C GLU A 365 31.57 22.92 12.43
N ASP A 366 30.49 22.22 12.05
CA ASP A 366 29.26 22.83 11.53
C ASP A 366 28.54 23.67 12.59
N ASP A 367 28.48 23.18 13.83
CA ASP A 367 27.89 23.89 14.97
C ASP A 367 28.70 25.16 15.31
N ASP A 368 30.03 25.10 15.25
CA ASP A 368 30.92 26.26 15.45
C ASP A 368 30.71 27.32 14.33
N ASP A 369 30.60 26.90 13.07
CA ASP A 369 30.37 27.81 11.93
C ASP A 369 28.99 28.49 12.03
N MET A 370 27.96 27.75 12.44
CA MET A 370 26.62 28.28 12.69
C MET A 370 26.59 29.27 13.87
N ALA A 371 27.30 28.97 14.97
CA ALA A 371 27.38 29.84 16.15
C ALA A 371 28.13 31.15 15.88
N ASN A 372 29.07 31.15 14.93
CA ASN A 372 29.89 32.32 14.59
C ASN A 372 29.32 33.18 13.44
N GLY A 373 28.06 32.95 13.03
CA GLY A 373 27.39 33.79 12.03
C GLY A 373 27.94 33.57 10.62
N GLY A 374 28.14 32.30 10.23
CA GLY A 374 28.44 31.89 8.85
C GLY A 374 27.54 32.58 7.80
N PRO A 375 27.95 32.57 6.51
CA PRO A 375 27.44 33.48 5.49
C PRO A 375 25.91 33.50 5.43
N ALA A 376 25.35 34.72 5.39
CA ALA A 376 23.90 34.94 5.40
C ALA A 376 23.20 34.16 4.27
N PRO A 377 22.03 33.56 4.52
CA PRO A 377 21.28 32.85 3.49
C PRO A 377 20.87 33.83 2.38
N PRO A 378 20.97 33.45 1.10
CA PRO A 378 20.37 34.23 0.02
C PRO A 378 18.83 34.27 0.17
N PRO A 379 18.16 35.31 -0.36
CA PRO A 379 16.70 35.37 -0.34
C PRO A 379 16.08 34.14 -1.01
N PRO A 380 14.87 33.71 -0.60
CA PRO A 380 14.21 32.56 -1.21
C PRO A 380 14.08 32.79 -2.72
N VAL A 381 14.58 31.83 -3.50
CA VAL A 381 14.34 31.81 -4.94
C VAL A 381 12.88 31.38 -5.13
N PRO A 382 12.10 32.01 -6.03
CA PRO A 382 10.76 31.56 -6.35
C PRO A 382 10.85 30.10 -6.76
N GLN A 383 10.17 29.22 -6.04
CA GLN A 383 9.98 27.85 -6.48
C GLN A 383 9.40 27.92 -7.89
N ALA A 384 9.98 27.19 -8.84
CA ALA A 384 9.26 26.89 -10.06
C ALA A 384 7.95 26.24 -9.61
N ARG A 385 6.83 26.95 -9.81
CA ARG A 385 5.49 26.41 -9.65
C ARG A 385 5.41 25.16 -10.52
N MET A 386 5.54 23.98 -9.92
CA MET A 386 4.78 22.84 -10.39
C MET A 386 3.42 22.98 -9.71
N SER A 387 2.45 23.50 -10.47
CA SER A 387 1.06 23.53 -10.02
C SER A 387 0.59 22.11 -9.74
N SER A 388 -0.19 21.96 -8.67
CA SER A 388 -0.79 20.72 -8.16
C SER A 388 -1.80 20.03 -9.10
N ASN A 389 -1.71 20.24 -10.43
CA ASN A 389 -2.61 19.66 -11.42
C ASN A 389 -1.91 18.79 -12.49
N ASP A 390 -0.61 18.53 -12.38
CA ASP A 390 0.13 17.63 -13.31
C ASP A 390 0.48 16.26 -12.68
N TRP A 391 -0.35 15.77 -11.77
CA TRP A 391 -0.42 14.32 -11.50
C TRP A 391 -1.52 13.71 -12.37
N THR A 392 -1.28 13.62 -13.68
CA THR A 392 -1.98 12.62 -14.47
C THR A 392 -1.24 11.30 -14.31
N TRP A 393 -1.97 10.28 -13.88
CA TRP A 393 -1.55 8.88 -14.02
C TRP A 393 -1.05 8.66 -15.44
N PRO A 394 0.09 7.97 -15.67
CA PRO A 394 0.54 7.74 -17.04
C PRO A 394 -0.49 6.86 -17.76
N GLU A 395 -1.22 7.46 -18.70
CA GLU A 395 -1.88 6.74 -19.78
C GLU A 395 -0.76 6.10 -20.61
N PHE A 396 -0.61 4.78 -20.48
CA PHE A 396 0.23 4.01 -21.40
C PHE A 396 -0.43 3.98 -22.78
N GLY A 397 0.05 4.85 -23.67
CA GLY A 397 -0.40 4.96 -25.05
C GLY A 397 0.74 4.74 -26.05
N LEU A 398 0.75 3.52 -26.62
CA LEU A 398 1.04 3.19 -28.02
C LEU A 398 2.40 3.54 -28.64
N VAL A 399 3.10 2.47 -29.04
CA VAL A 399 4.25 2.45 -29.95
C VAL A 399 3.85 2.92 -31.35
N GLY A 400 4.68 3.76 -31.97
CA GLY A 400 4.60 4.10 -33.40
C GLY A 400 5.84 4.82 -33.92
N ASP A 401 6.72 4.04 -34.55
CA ASP A 401 7.66 4.33 -35.65
C ASP A 401 8.47 5.66 -35.70
N GLY A 402 9.80 5.52 -35.73
CA GLY A 402 10.72 6.56 -36.27
C GLY A 402 10.77 6.53 -37.81
N PRO A 403 11.73 7.22 -38.49
CA PRO A 403 12.83 8.06 -37.97
C PRO A 403 12.92 9.45 -38.67
N GLU A 404 13.68 10.38 -38.09
CA GLU A 404 14.55 11.35 -38.82
C GLU A 404 15.31 12.25 -37.82
N GLU A 405 16.65 12.17 -37.82
CA GLU A 405 17.54 13.13 -37.16
C GLU A 405 17.63 14.42 -38.00
N PRO A 406 17.68 15.61 -37.36
CA PRO A 406 18.48 16.69 -37.91
C PRO A 406 19.47 17.29 -36.90
N GLU A 407 20.71 17.31 -37.36
CA GLU A 407 21.82 18.27 -37.18
C GLU A 407 21.89 19.14 -35.92
N ILE A 408 22.98 18.92 -35.18
CA ILE A 408 23.54 19.72 -34.09
C ILE A 408 24.24 20.95 -34.68
N ASP A 409 23.77 22.16 -34.39
CA ASP A 409 24.63 23.33 -34.23
C ASP A 409 23.98 24.37 -33.30
N ASP A 410 24.81 25.04 -32.49
CA ASP A 410 24.48 26.09 -31.50
C ASP A 410 23.80 25.67 -30.18
N ALA A 411 24.45 24.76 -29.41
CA ALA A 411 24.27 24.74 -27.96
C ALA A 411 25.16 25.82 -27.30
N PRO A 412 24.62 26.75 -26.48
CA PRO A 412 25.45 27.70 -25.75
C PRO A 412 26.37 26.94 -24.77
N PRO A 413 27.59 27.46 -24.51
CA PRO A 413 28.54 26.77 -23.63
C PRO A 413 27.93 26.57 -22.23
N PRO A 414 28.29 25.48 -21.53
CA PRO A 414 27.80 25.25 -20.19
C PRO A 414 28.18 26.44 -19.29
N PRO A 415 27.28 26.91 -18.42
CA PRO A 415 27.62 27.98 -17.49
C PRO A 415 28.82 27.55 -16.64
N PRO A 416 29.73 28.48 -16.30
CA PRO A 416 30.91 28.16 -15.51
C PRO A 416 30.48 27.56 -14.16
N ALA A 417 31.23 26.55 -13.73
CA ALA A 417 31.11 25.92 -12.43
C ALA A 417 31.48 26.92 -11.32
N THR A 418 30.53 27.77 -10.94
CA THR A 418 30.54 28.53 -9.68
C THR A 418 29.10 28.64 -9.21
N ARG A 419 28.69 27.71 -8.34
CA ARG A 419 27.48 27.88 -7.51
C ARG A 419 27.58 26.89 -6.35
N ASP A 420 27.98 27.40 -5.20
CA ASP A 420 27.74 26.72 -3.94
C ASP A 420 26.23 26.44 -3.83
N PRO A 421 25.81 25.22 -3.44
CA PRO A 421 24.40 24.93 -3.18
C PRO A 421 23.87 25.86 -2.08
N PRO A 422 22.55 26.13 -2.04
CA PRO A 422 21.97 26.97 -1.00
C PRO A 422 22.40 26.48 0.39
N MET A 423 22.82 27.40 1.25
CA MET A 423 23.10 27.10 2.66
C MET A 423 21.86 26.43 3.27
N PRO A 424 22.01 25.29 3.98
CA PRO A 424 20.87 24.58 4.55
C PRO A 424 20.22 25.42 5.65
N THR A 425 18.89 25.38 5.72
CA THR A 425 18.12 25.97 6.84
C THR A 425 18.24 25.13 8.13
N LEU A 426 18.87 23.95 8.07
CA LEU A 426 19.11 23.01 9.16
C LEU A 426 20.61 22.81 9.43
N SER A 427 20.97 22.62 10.70
CA SER A 427 22.29 22.10 11.11
C SER A 427 22.58 20.71 10.52
N LEU A 428 23.86 20.40 10.29
CA LEU A 428 24.30 19.08 9.84
C LEU A 428 23.86 17.97 10.80
N CYS A 429 23.91 18.23 12.10
CA CYS A 429 23.42 17.28 13.11
C CYS A 429 21.96 16.88 12.82
N THR A 430 21.07 17.84 12.59
CA THR A 430 19.65 17.57 12.30
C THR A 430 19.48 16.89 10.95
N ALA A 431 20.21 17.33 9.93
CA ALA A 431 20.16 16.75 8.59
C ALA A 431 20.57 15.27 8.60
N LEU A 432 21.60 14.89 9.38
CA LEU A 432 22.02 13.49 9.55
C LEU A 432 20.98 12.63 10.28
N VAL A 433 20.32 13.17 11.30
CA VAL A 433 19.22 12.49 12.00
C VAL A 433 18.04 12.27 11.05
N ASN A 434 17.65 13.30 10.30
CA ASN A 434 16.57 13.23 9.32
C ASN A 434 16.89 12.28 8.17
N LEU A 435 18.11 12.30 7.64
CA LEU A 435 18.55 11.36 6.61
C LEU A 435 18.42 9.90 7.09
N ALA A 436 18.90 9.59 8.29
CA ALA A 436 18.80 8.25 8.85
C ALA A 436 17.34 7.84 9.14
N TYR A 437 16.53 8.77 9.67
CA TYR A 437 15.10 8.55 9.86
C TYR A 437 14.40 8.28 8.54
N ASN A 438 14.57 9.15 7.53
CA ASN A 438 13.90 9.04 6.25
C ASN A 438 14.26 7.72 5.55
N CYS A 439 15.55 7.35 5.56
CA CYS A 439 16.02 6.07 5.07
C CYS A 439 15.38 4.86 5.78
N ALA A 440 15.19 4.92 7.10
CA ALA A 440 14.61 3.82 7.88
C ALA A 440 13.08 3.78 7.86
N SER A 441 12.43 4.95 7.76
CA SER A 441 10.98 5.13 7.91
C SER A 441 10.16 4.65 6.72
N THR A 442 10.80 4.28 5.61
CA THR A 442 10.15 3.58 4.48
C THR A 442 9.81 2.13 4.82
N TYR A 443 10.36 1.59 5.92
CA TYR A 443 10.07 0.22 6.34
C TYR A 443 8.61 0.06 6.73
N ARG A 444 7.99 -0.99 6.20
CA ARG A 444 6.63 -1.41 6.56
C ARG A 444 6.68 -2.79 7.17
N ASP A 445 6.20 -2.94 8.40
CA ASP A 445 6.07 -4.25 9.04
C ASP A 445 4.93 -5.08 8.43
N THR A 446 4.05 -4.49 7.63
CA THR A 446 2.93 -5.19 7.00
C THR A 446 3.38 -6.18 5.91
N ASP A 447 4.35 -5.79 5.07
CA ASP A 447 4.92 -6.64 4.01
C ASP A 447 6.46 -6.77 4.06
N LYS A 448 7.07 -6.21 5.11
CA LYS A 448 8.52 -6.18 5.35
C LYS A 448 9.33 -5.55 4.21
N LYS A 449 8.71 -4.67 3.41
CA LYS A 449 9.40 -3.87 2.37
C LYS A 449 9.97 -2.59 2.97
N GLY A 450 10.89 -1.96 2.23
CA GLY A 450 11.54 -0.71 2.61
C GLY A 450 12.58 -0.83 3.71
N GLY A 451 12.89 0.31 4.32
CA GLY A 451 13.92 0.46 5.33
C GLY A 451 15.30 0.77 4.76
N CYS A 452 16.24 1.03 5.65
CA CYS A 452 17.50 1.66 5.23
C CYS A 452 18.51 0.70 4.59
N ASN A 453 18.33 -0.62 4.69
CA ASN A 453 19.21 -1.59 4.01
C ASN A 453 19.06 -1.42 2.49
N GLY A 454 20.17 -1.34 1.76
CA GLY A 454 20.21 -0.90 0.37
C GLY A 454 20.52 0.59 0.20
N GLY A 455 20.26 1.43 1.21
CA GLY A 455 20.54 2.86 1.15
C GLY A 455 19.88 3.53 -0.05
N ARG A 456 18.64 3.12 -0.37
CA ARG A 456 17.87 3.59 -1.55
C ARG A 456 17.54 5.07 -1.51
N ILE A 457 17.52 5.68 -0.31
CA ILE A 457 17.39 7.13 -0.08
C ILE A 457 18.38 8.00 -0.88
N ARG A 458 19.45 7.41 -1.42
CA ARG A 458 20.42 8.10 -2.29
C ARG A 458 19.94 8.28 -3.73
N PHE A 459 18.89 7.57 -4.12
CA PHE A 459 18.36 7.52 -5.46
C PHE A 459 16.90 7.97 -5.47
N ASP A 460 16.43 8.36 -6.64
CA ASP A 460 15.01 8.58 -6.85
C ASP A 460 14.25 7.25 -6.90
N PRO A 461 13.00 7.21 -6.42
CA PRO A 461 12.21 8.36 -5.98
C PRO A 461 12.45 8.80 -4.52
N GLU A 462 13.06 7.97 -3.67
CA GLU A 462 13.18 8.24 -2.22
C GLU A 462 13.88 9.55 -1.92
N ARG A 463 14.97 9.85 -2.64
CA ARG A 463 15.78 11.05 -2.44
C ARG A 463 14.95 12.33 -2.58
N SER A 464 14.03 12.35 -3.54
CA SER A 464 13.27 13.55 -3.91
C SER A 464 12.07 13.84 -3.01
N TRP A 465 11.53 12.85 -2.28
CA TRP A 465 10.27 13.02 -1.54
C TRP A 465 10.27 14.11 -0.47
N ARG A 466 11.42 14.37 0.16
CA ARG A 466 11.50 15.24 1.35
C ARG A 466 12.73 16.15 1.37
N ASP A 467 13.44 16.28 0.25
CA ASP A 467 14.80 16.83 0.24
C ASP A 467 14.90 18.27 0.76
N ALA A 468 14.03 19.15 0.25
CA ALA A 468 14.04 20.58 0.58
C ALA A 468 13.72 20.87 2.06
N ALA A 469 12.90 20.03 2.70
CA ALA A 469 12.50 20.22 4.09
C ALA A 469 13.44 19.55 5.10
N ASP A 470 14.03 18.40 4.74
CA ASP A 470 14.73 17.54 5.69
C ASP A 470 16.27 17.62 5.61
N GLY A 471 16.83 18.26 4.56
CA GLY A 471 18.28 18.40 4.38
C GLY A 471 18.96 17.10 3.90
N THR A 472 18.22 16.21 3.25
CA THR A 472 18.68 14.87 2.82
C THR A 472 19.88 14.96 1.87
N THR A 473 19.80 15.77 0.81
CA THR A 473 20.90 15.99 -0.14
C THR A 473 22.08 16.68 0.51
N TYR A 474 21.84 17.62 1.43
CA TYR A 474 22.92 18.26 2.20
C TYR A 474 23.70 17.22 3.02
N ALA A 475 22.99 16.41 3.81
CA ALA A 475 23.59 15.34 4.59
C ALA A 475 24.37 14.34 3.72
N LEU A 476 23.77 13.89 2.61
CA LEU A 476 24.43 12.98 1.66
C LEU A 476 25.70 13.58 1.07
N MET A 477 25.67 14.86 0.66
CA MET A 477 26.83 15.58 0.16
C MET A 477 27.96 15.62 1.20
N ARG A 478 27.65 15.95 2.46
CA ARG A 478 28.66 15.99 3.54
C ARG A 478 29.26 14.62 3.82
N LEU A 479 28.50 13.54 3.67
CA LEU A 479 28.98 12.17 3.87
C LEU A 479 29.84 11.63 2.70
N GLN A 480 29.93 12.31 1.55
CA GLN A 480 30.71 11.84 0.39
C GLN A 480 32.20 11.64 0.73
N ASP A 481 32.82 12.59 1.42
CA ASP A 481 34.24 12.50 1.79
C ASP A 481 34.50 11.39 2.81
N VAL A 482 33.56 11.18 3.74
CA VAL A 482 33.61 10.08 4.70
C VAL A 482 33.52 8.74 3.95
N LYS A 483 32.58 8.62 3.00
CA LYS A 483 32.45 7.43 2.17
C LYS A 483 33.70 7.17 1.33
N ALA A 484 34.31 8.21 0.76
CA ALA A 484 35.53 8.09 -0.03
C ALA A 484 36.73 7.64 0.82
N THR A 485 36.79 8.08 2.08
CA THR A 485 37.84 7.69 3.03
C THR A 485 37.66 6.26 3.55
N PHE A 486 36.41 5.84 3.76
CA PHE A 486 36.03 4.53 4.30
C PHE A 486 35.23 3.73 3.26
N ASP A 487 35.87 3.45 2.12
CA ASP A 487 35.26 2.83 0.93
C ASP A 487 34.63 1.45 1.19
N ARG A 488 35.18 0.67 2.13
CA ARG A 488 34.67 -0.64 2.56
C ARG A 488 33.32 -0.58 3.30
N MET A 489 32.94 0.59 3.81
CA MET A 489 31.65 0.79 4.45
C MET A 489 30.59 1.00 3.37
N SER A 490 29.44 0.33 3.49
CA SER A 490 28.29 0.63 2.65
C SER A 490 27.74 2.02 2.95
N TRP A 491 27.16 2.67 1.96
CA TRP A 491 26.39 3.89 2.17
C TRP A 491 25.27 3.67 3.19
N SER A 492 24.58 2.54 3.11
CA SER A 492 23.53 2.18 4.05
C SER A 492 24.02 2.16 5.51
N ASP A 493 25.16 1.51 5.80
CA ASP A 493 25.75 1.55 7.14
C ASP A 493 26.22 2.95 7.54
N LEU A 494 26.81 3.70 6.60
CA LEU A 494 27.29 5.06 6.85
C LEU A 494 26.15 6.01 7.24
N ILE A 495 25.01 5.93 6.55
CA ILE A 495 23.81 6.74 6.82
C ILE A 495 23.31 6.46 8.25
N VAL A 496 23.13 5.18 8.59
CA VAL A 496 22.63 4.79 9.92
C VAL A 496 23.65 5.16 11.01
N LEU A 497 24.95 4.95 10.77
CA LEU A 497 26.01 5.34 11.70
C LEU A 497 26.02 6.86 11.93
N ALA A 498 25.91 7.65 10.87
CA ALA A 498 25.94 9.11 10.97
C ALA A 498 24.75 9.66 11.75
N GLY A 499 23.54 9.15 11.50
CA GLY A 499 22.36 9.49 12.32
C GLY A 499 22.49 9.06 13.78
N THR A 500 23.07 7.88 14.04
CA THR A 500 23.35 7.38 15.41
C THR A 500 24.31 8.32 16.14
N VAL A 501 25.38 8.74 15.47
CA VAL A 501 26.38 9.67 16.02
C VAL A 501 25.75 11.04 16.28
N ALA A 502 24.96 11.55 15.33
CA ALA A 502 24.27 12.84 15.48
C ALA A 502 23.26 12.82 16.65
N LEU A 503 22.50 11.74 16.83
CA LEU A 503 21.60 11.58 17.98
C LEU A 503 22.34 11.56 19.32
N GLU A 504 23.45 10.83 19.42
CA GLU A 504 24.25 10.85 20.64
C GLU A 504 24.86 12.22 20.92
N ARG A 505 25.37 12.90 19.89
CA ARG A 505 25.96 14.23 20.03
C ARG A 505 24.94 15.27 20.44
N SER A 506 23.81 15.33 19.76
CA SER A 506 22.69 16.22 20.13
C SER A 506 22.21 15.99 21.56
N ALA A 507 22.18 14.75 22.04
CA ALA A 507 21.74 14.41 23.39
C ALA A 507 22.83 14.39 24.47
N ASP A 508 24.06 14.86 24.18
CA ASP A 508 25.22 14.77 25.08
C ASP A 508 25.45 13.35 25.65
N MET A 509 25.14 12.32 24.87
CA MET A 509 25.30 10.92 25.27
C MET A 509 26.75 10.48 25.17
N GLU A 510 27.15 9.56 26.04
CA GLU A 510 28.43 8.89 25.91
C GLU A 510 28.49 8.07 24.61
N ARG A 511 29.67 8.04 24.00
CA ARG A 511 29.92 7.28 22.77
C ARG A 511 29.52 5.82 22.93
N GLY A 512 28.62 5.35 22.07
CA GLY A 512 28.18 3.95 22.02
C GLY A 512 27.02 3.64 22.96
N THR A 513 26.37 4.67 23.51
CA THR A 513 25.09 4.54 24.21
C THR A 513 24.03 3.94 23.28
N LEU A 514 23.99 4.40 22.03
CA LEU A 514 23.13 3.83 21.01
C LEU A 514 23.83 2.67 20.31
N SER A 515 23.14 1.53 20.27
CA SER A 515 23.64 0.33 19.61
C SER A 515 23.67 0.52 18.09
N PHE A 516 24.80 0.19 17.48
CA PHE A 516 24.95 0.18 16.02
C PHE A 516 25.27 -1.24 15.53
N CYS A 517 24.46 -1.73 14.59
CA CYS A 517 24.70 -2.98 13.88
C CYS A 517 25.11 -2.66 12.44
N GLY A 518 26.35 -3.01 12.08
CA GLY A 518 26.84 -2.94 10.70
C GLY A 518 26.51 -4.22 9.91
N GLY A 519 26.68 -4.16 8.60
CA GLY A 519 26.43 -5.25 7.66
C GLY A 519 25.29 -5.01 6.68
N ARG A 520 24.74 -3.79 6.63
CA ARG A 520 23.87 -3.40 5.52
C ARG A 520 24.68 -3.29 4.24
N VAL A 521 24.00 -3.46 3.12
CA VAL A 521 24.59 -3.40 1.78
C VAL A 521 23.95 -2.25 1.00
N ASP A 522 24.52 -1.95 -0.16
CA ASP A 522 24.02 -0.89 -1.04
C ASP A 522 23.27 -1.51 -2.22
N ALA A 523 22.11 -0.95 -2.53
CA ALA A 523 21.40 -1.17 -3.78
C ALA A 523 22.11 -0.43 -4.92
N GLU A 524 21.90 -0.92 -6.14
CA GLU A 524 22.43 -0.31 -7.36
C GLU A 524 21.64 0.95 -7.77
N ASP A 525 20.35 1.02 -7.42
CA ASP A 525 19.41 2.06 -7.80
C ASP A 525 18.32 2.30 -6.73
N GLY A 526 17.27 3.05 -7.07
CA GLY A 526 16.09 3.31 -6.23
C GLY A 526 14.84 2.49 -6.58
N MET A 527 14.93 1.52 -7.49
CA MET A 527 13.77 0.72 -7.92
C MET A 527 13.16 -0.08 -6.77
N GLY A 528 11.82 -0.15 -6.73
CA GLY A 528 11.07 -0.88 -5.70
C GLY A 528 10.65 -0.02 -4.51
N SER A 529 10.92 1.29 -4.57
CA SER A 529 10.52 2.26 -3.55
C SER A 529 9.30 3.09 -3.97
N GLU A 530 8.78 2.93 -5.17
CA GLU A 530 7.70 3.75 -5.76
C GLU A 530 6.45 3.77 -4.87
N MET A 531 6.09 2.62 -4.29
CA MET A 531 4.92 2.45 -3.41
C MET A 531 5.22 2.67 -1.92
N LEU A 532 6.42 3.13 -1.57
CA LEU A 532 6.86 3.42 -0.20
C LEU A 532 6.83 4.91 0.15
N ALA A 533 6.32 5.73 -0.77
CA ALA A 533 6.20 7.17 -0.58
C ALA A 533 5.35 7.51 0.66
N PRO A 534 5.58 8.67 1.29
CA PRO A 534 4.76 9.14 2.40
C PRO A 534 3.28 9.18 2.02
N ARG A 535 2.41 8.60 2.85
CA ARG A 535 1.00 8.39 2.52
C ARG A 535 0.07 9.49 3.04
N ASN A 536 0.60 10.64 3.46
CA ASN A 536 -0.17 11.65 4.20
C ASN A 536 -1.41 12.15 3.44
N ASP A 537 -1.28 12.36 2.13
CA ASP A 537 -2.34 12.88 1.28
C ASP A 537 -3.40 11.84 0.90
N MET A 538 -3.23 10.60 1.38
CA MET A 538 -4.15 9.47 1.12
C MET A 538 -5.20 9.30 2.22
N TYR A 539 -5.17 10.12 3.28
CA TYR A 539 -6.07 10.02 4.43
C TYR A 539 -6.98 11.25 4.54
N PRO A 540 -8.18 11.10 5.16
CA PRO A 540 -9.07 12.24 5.42
C PRO A 540 -8.49 13.28 6.39
N SER A 541 -7.55 12.89 7.24
CA SER A 541 -6.93 13.79 8.22
C SER A 541 -5.47 13.41 8.51
N ILE A 542 -4.68 14.40 8.94
CA ILE A 542 -3.26 14.19 9.28
C ILE A 542 -3.10 13.30 10.52
N GLU A 543 -4.02 13.36 11.47
CA GLU A 543 -4.02 12.53 12.67
C GLU A 543 -4.16 11.05 12.31
N LEU A 544 -5.09 10.73 11.41
CA LEU A 544 -5.28 9.38 10.88
C LEU A 544 -4.05 8.92 10.10
N ALA A 545 -3.51 9.77 9.22
CA ALA A 545 -2.29 9.47 8.48
C ALA A 545 -1.14 9.13 9.43
N VAL A 546 -0.93 9.95 10.47
CA VAL A 546 0.13 9.75 11.45
C VAL A 546 -0.08 8.44 12.19
N MET A 547 -1.26 8.18 12.76
CA MET A 547 -1.53 6.95 13.50
C MET A 547 -1.38 5.70 12.63
N ASP A 548 -1.93 5.70 11.42
CA ASP A 548 -1.86 4.53 10.55
C ASP A 548 -0.43 4.26 10.06
N ASN A 549 0.31 5.30 9.66
CA ASN A 549 1.72 5.15 9.27
C ASN A 549 2.57 4.55 10.39
N MET A 550 2.30 4.89 11.65
CA MET A 550 3.02 4.33 12.79
C MET A 550 2.76 2.83 12.95
N MET A 551 1.51 2.41 12.77
CA MET A 551 1.15 1.00 12.81
C MET A 551 1.78 0.24 11.64
N VAL A 552 1.77 0.81 10.43
CA VAL A 552 2.44 0.21 9.27
C VAL A 552 3.93 0.05 9.50
N MET A 553 4.61 0.99 10.17
CA MET A 553 6.02 0.83 10.56
C MET A 553 6.26 -0.21 11.68
N GLY A 554 5.21 -0.81 12.26
CA GLY A 554 5.30 -1.74 13.38
C GLY A 554 5.61 -1.07 14.72
N LEU A 555 5.39 0.24 14.84
CA LEU A 555 5.60 0.98 16.08
C LEU A 555 4.36 0.93 16.97
N ASN A 556 4.56 0.76 18.27
CA ASN A 556 3.50 1.03 19.23
C ASN A 556 3.28 2.56 19.38
N PRO A 557 2.08 3.02 19.78
CA PRO A 557 1.78 4.44 19.89
C PRO A 557 2.78 5.24 20.74
N HIS A 558 3.26 4.66 21.85
CA HIS A 558 4.22 5.33 22.73
C HIS A 558 5.57 5.58 22.05
N ALA A 559 6.14 4.55 21.42
CA ALA A 559 7.39 4.66 20.67
C ALA A 559 7.26 5.65 19.50
N ALA A 560 6.10 5.64 18.84
CA ALA A 560 5.84 6.48 17.71
C ALA A 560 5.70 7.97 18.09
N ILE A 561 5.00 8.28 19.18
CA ILE A 561 4.91 9.63 19.74
C ILE A 561 6.29 10.13 20.16
N ALA A 562 7.09 9.30 20.84
CA ALA A 562 8.46 9.65 21.20
C ALA A 562 9.31 9.98 19.96
N LEU A 563 9.15 9.22 18.87
CA LEU A 563 9.87 9.43 17.61
C LEU A 563 9.41 10.69 16.85
N MET A 564 8.17 11.15 17.06
CA MET A 564 7.72 12.45 16.53
C MET A 564 8.44 13.63 17.15
N GLY A 565 8.85 13.49 18.42
CA GLY A 565 9.68 14.45 19.15
C GLY A 565 11.14 14.50 18.73
N ARG A 566 11.51 13.82 17.64
CA ARG A 566 12.85 13.97 17.04
C ARG A 566 13.09 15.42 16.62
N PRO A 567 14.36 15.85 16.49
CA PRO A 567 14.68 17.15 15.92
C PRO A 567 14.10 17.30 14.50
N ARG A 568 13.24 18.30 14.28
CA ARG A 568 12.56 18.54 12.97
C ARG A 568 13.08 19.78 12.24
N SER A 569 13.54 20.79 12.97
CA SER A 569 14.23 21.96 12.41
C SER A 569 15.06 22.61 13.52
N MET A 570 16.39 22.63 13.38
CA MET A 570 17.27 23.27 14.35
C MET A 570 18.22 24.19 13.60
N ARG A 571 17.84 25.48 13.60
CA ARG A 571 18.61 26.58 13.01
C ARG A 571 19.62 27.18 13.99
N ASP A 572 19.43 26.95 15.29
CA ASP A 572 20.30 27.48 16.35
C ASP A 572 21.08 26.37 17.05
N ALA A 573 22.39 26.55 17.21
CA ALA A 573 23.28 25.67 17.98
C ALA A 573 22.83 25.46 19.44
N ASN A 574 22.05 26.40 20.00
CA ASN A 574 21.48 26.29 21.35
C ASN A 574 20.20 25.44 21.43
N ARG A 575 19.56 25.13 20.30
CA ARG A 575 18.34 24.32 20.24
C ARG A 575 18.62 22.87 19.86
N THR A 576 19.89 22.48 19.73
CA THR A 576 20.31 21.16 19.22
C THR A 576 20.01 19.98 20.13
N LYS A 577 19.56 20.21 21.38
CA LYS A 577 19.38 19.13 22.37
C LYS A 577 17.98 18.53 22.31
N PRO A 578 17.84 17.19 22.17
CA PRO A 578 16.57 16.51 22.34
C PRO A 578 15.99 16.84 23.72
N SER A 579 14.75 17.31 23.73
CA SER A 579 14.04 17.68 24.94
C SER A 579 12.56 17.34 24.82
N ASN A 580 11.86 17.28 25.94
CA ASN A 580 10.41 17.16 25.97
C ASN A 580 9.69 18.50 25.69
N HIS A 581 10.42 19.55 25.32
CA HIS A 581 9.88 20.90 25.16
C HIS A 581 8.74 20.96 24.13
N LEU A 582 8.83 20.18 23.05
CA LEU A 582 7.73 20.05 22.09
C LEU A 582 6.43 19.61 22.79
N PHE A 583 6.50 18.59 23.64
CA PHE A 583 5.35 18.07 24.37
C PHE A 583 4.88 19.03 25.46
N GLU A 584 5.80 19.71 26.14
CA GLU A 584 5.43 20.76 27.11
C GLU A 584 4.70 21.91 26.45
N ALA A 585 5.19 22.38 25.29
CA ALA A 585 4.55 23.43 24.51
C ALA A 585 3.17 22.99 24.00
N LEU A 586 3.07 21.75 23.50
CA LEU A 586 1.80 21.14 23.08
C LEU A 586 0.77 21.11 24.23
N LEU A 587 1.19 20.73 25.43
CA LEU A 587 0.32 20.62 26.60
C LEU A 587 -0.05 21.97 27.22
N ARG A 588 0.77 23.00 27.04
CA ARG A 588 0.48 24.35 27.55
C ARG A 588 -0.39 25.18 26.61
N GLU A 589 -0.72 24.65 25.43
CA GLU A 589 -1.39 25.40 24.35
C GLU A 589 -0.68 26.73 24.07
N GLU A 590 0.64 26.77 24.27
CA GLU A 590 1.51 27.94 24.04
C GLU A 590 1.76 28.11 22.53
N PHE A 591 0.70 27.95 21.72
CA PHE A 591 0.67 28.33 20.33
C PHE A 591 -0.10 29.63 20.25
N THR A 592 0.60 30.75 20.29
CA THR A 592 0.12 31.85 19.46
C THR A 592 0.16 31.30 18.04
N GLN A 593 -0.98 31.18 17.37
CA GLN A 593 -1.00 31.24 15.91
C GLN A 593 -0.24 32.52 15.57
N GLY A 594 1.07 32.38 15.30
CA GLY A 594 1.79 33.41 14.60
C GLY A 594 1.09 33.61 13.27
N PRO A 595 1.17 34.80 12.66
CA PRO A 595 0.71 34.96 11.30
C PRO A 595 1.25 33.78 10.49
N ILE A 596 0.33 33.06 9.87
CA ILE A 596 0.67 32.00 8.94
C ILE A 596 1.39 32.74 7.82
N ASP A 597 2.73 32.78 7.84
CA ASP A 597 3.53 33.11 6.66
C ASP A 597 3.38 31.92 5.69
N GLY A 598 2.16 31.77 5.17
CA GLY A 598 1.83 30.95 4.03
C GLY A 598 1.93 31.84 2.81
N GLY A 599 2.63 31.38 1.77
CA GLY A 599 2.74 32.10 0.51
C GLY A 599 1.43 32.08 -0.29
N ASP A 600 0.35 32.61 0.27
CA ASP A 600 -0.91 32.87 -0.42
C ASP A 600 -0.90 34.29 -1.00
N GLU A 601 0.08 34.63 -1.84
CA GLU A 601 -0.05 35.83 -2.66
C GLU A 601 -1.12 35.59 -3.74
N ASP A 602 -2.13 36.46 -3.79
CA ASP A 602 -3.13 36.47 -4.86
C ASP A 602 -2.53 36.92 -6.20
N GLU A 603 -3.34 36.99 -7.26
CA GLU A 603 -2.89 37.39 -8.60
C GLU A 603 -2.31 38.82 -8.68
N HIS A 604 -2.48 39.61 -7.61
CA HIS A 604 -1.98 40.97 -7.46
C HIS A 604 -0.83 41.08 -6.44
N GLY A 605 -0.40 39.97 -5.83
CA GLY A 605 0.68 39.93 -4.85
C GLY A 605 0.25 40.29 -3.43
N CYS A 606 -1.05 40.31 -3.13
CA CYS A 606 -1.56 40.56 -1.78
C CYS A 606 -1.68 39.26 -1.00
N THR A 607 -1.46 39.29 0.31
CA THR A 607 -1.52 38.11 1.20
C THR A 607 -2.82 38.07 2.01
N PRO A 608 -3.85 37.29 1.61
CA PRO A 608 -5.12 37.19 2.31
C PRO A 608 -4.98 36.64 3.73
N SER A 609 -4.04 35.73 3.98
CA SER A 609 -3.72 35.23 5.32
C SER A 609 -3.22 36.31 6.28
N ALA A 610 -2.58 37.36 5.77
CA ALA A 610 -2.18 38.55 6.53
C ALA A 610 -3.32 39.59 6.65
N GLY A 611 -4.50 39.29 6.10
CA GLY A 611 -5.65 40.18 6.11
C GLY A 611 -5.55 41.34 5.11
N GLU A 612 -4.81 41.15 4.01
CA GLU A 612 -4.69 42.11 2.92
C GLU A 612 -5.48 41.66 1.68
N ALA A 613 -6.00 42.62 0.91
CA ALA A 613 -6.63 42.35 -0.37
C ALA A 613 -6.41 43.52 -1.34
N TRP A 614 -6.45 43.21 -2.64
CA TRP A 614 -6.21 44.21 -3.68
C TRP A 614 -7.34 45.25 -3.76
N CYS A 615 -6.99 46.53 -3.66
CA CYS A 615 -7.93 47.63 -3.89
C CYS A 615 -7.74 48.21 -5.30
N ALA A 616 -8.72 47.97 -6.19
CA ALA A 616 -8.63 48.38 -7.59
C ALA A 616 -8.51 49.92 -7.77
N GLU A 617 -9.05 50.69 -6.82
CA GLU A 617 -9.03 52.16 -6.85
C GLU A 617 -7.70 52.76 -6.36
N LEU A 618 -6.98 52.06 -5.48
CA LEU A 618 -5.70 52.50 -4.93
C LEU A 618 -4.50 51.85 -5.63
N MET A 619 -4.73 50.76 -6.38
CA MET A 619 -3.71 49.92 -7.02
C MET A 619 -2.62 49.44 -6.06
N GLU A 620 -3.03 49.08 -4.84
CA GLU A 620 -2.15 48.51 -3.83
C GLU A 620 -2.91 47.50 -2.96
N CYS A 621 -2.15 46.62 -2.29
CA CYS A 621 -2.67 45.71 -1.28
C CYS A 621 -2.97 46.50 -0.02
N VAL A 622 -4.22 46.43 0.45
CA VAL A 622 -4.65 47.14 1.65
C VAL A 622 -5.23 46.17 2.67
N PRO A 623 -5.12 46.47 3.97
CA PRO A 623 -5.81 45.69 5.00
C PRO A 623 -7.32 45.71 4.78
N VAL A 624 -7.96 44.53 4.80
CA VAL A 624 -9.41 44.36 4.59
C VAL A 624 -10.21 45.05 5.71
N GLN A 625 -9.63 45.18 6.91
CA GLN A 625 -10.23 45.91 8.02
C GLN A 625 -9.68 47.34 8.14
N GLY A 626 -10.57 48.32 8.08
CA GLY A 626 -10.25 49.73 8.37
C GLY A 626 -9.85 50.59 7.18
N THR A 627 -9.83 50.04 5.96
CA THR A 627 -9.55 50.79 4.73
C THR A 627 -10.83 51.04 3.94
N ASP A 628 -11.11 52.31 3.59
CA ASP A 628 -12.27 52.70 2.75
C ASP A 628 -11.99 52.35 1.28
N CYS A 629 -12.25 51.10 0.89
CA CYS A 629 -12.11 50.63 -0.49
C CYS A 629 -13.45 50.07 -1.02
N PRO A 630 -14.10 50.75 -2.00
CA PRO A 630 -15.41 50.35 -2.51
C PRO A 630 -15.44 48.98 -3.20
N SER A 631 -14.35 48.56 -3.85
CA SER A 631 -14.25 47.26 -4.51
C SER A 631 -14.21 46.08 -3.53
N LEU A 632 -13.69 46.28 -2.31
CA LEU A 632 -13.67 45.28 -1.23
C LEU A 632 -15.02 45.13 -0.51
N ALA A 633 -15.86 46.17 -0.53
CA ALA A 633 -17.19 46.12 0.07
C ALA A 633 -18.17 45.19 -0.68
N ALA A 634 -17.84 44.81 -1.92
CA ALA A 634 -18.66 43.93 -2.74
C ALA A 634 -18.35 42.43 -2.56
N SER A 635 -17.21 42.06 -1.96
CA SER A 635 -16.78 40.66 -1.78
C SER A 635 -17.03 40.10 -0.36
N ILE A 636 -17.37 40.95 0.62
CA ILE A 636 -17.79 40.50 1.97
C ILE A 636 -19.32 40.31 1.98
N ALA A 637 -19.79 39.35 1.20
CA ALA A 637 -21.03 38.64 1.46
C ALA A 637 -20.65 37.23 1.91
N ALA A 638 -20.22 37.15 3.17
CA ALA A 638 -20.00 35.89 3.87
C ALA A 638 -21.28 35.05 3.81
N GLY A 639 -21.13 33.75 3.54
CA GLY A 639 -22.22 32.79 3.55
C GLY A 639 -22.92 32.84 4.90
N ASP A 640 -24.15 33.29 4.88
CA ASP A 640 -25.03 33.29 6.04
C ASP A 640 -25.66 31.90 6.10
N ASP A 641 -25.16 31.04 6.97
CA ASP A 641 -25.81 29.76 7.30
C ASP A 641 -26.81 29.93 8.45
N GLN A 642 -27.14 31.17 8.83
CA GLN A 642 -28.16 31.45 9.81
C GLN A 642 -29.55 31.06 9.30
N ASP A 643 -30.33 30.38 10.15
CA ASP A 643 -31.74 30.13 9.89
C ASP A 643 -32.59 31.40 10.06
N GLU A 644 -33.90 31.31 9.82
CA GLU A 644 -34.86 32.42 9.94
C GLU A 644 -34.90 33.07 11.34
N TYR A 645 -34.33 32.40 12.35
CA TYR A 645 -34.25 32.87 13.73
C TYR A 645 -32.83 33.35 14.12
N GLY A 646 -31.87 33.36 13.19
CA GLY A 646 -30.49 33.78 13.42
C GLY A 646 -29.62 32.70 14.07
N CYS A 647 -30.05 31.44 14.09
CA CYS A 647 -29.28 30.33 14.64
C CYS A 647 -28.37 29.72 13.58
N ILE A 648 -27.16 29.32 13.98
CA ILE A 648 -26.11 28.79 13.09
C ILE A 648 -26.11 27.25 13.18
N PRO A 649 -26.71 26.51 12.21
CA PRO A 649 -26.86 25.07 12.29
C PRO A 649 -25.52 24.34 12.17
N SER A 650 -24.56 24.88 11.41
CA SER A 650 -23.21 24.30 11.29
C SER A 650 -22.45 24.28 12.61
N ALA A 651 -22.68 25.27 13.47
CA ALA A 651 -22.13 25.34 14.83
C ALA A 651 -22.98 24.54 15.86
N GLY A 652 -24.05 23.89 15.39
CA GLY A 652 -24.93 23.06 16.19
C GLY A 652 -25.99 23.83 16.99
N TYR A 653 -26.27 25.08 16.62
CA TYR A 653 -27.29 25.90 17.27
C TYR A 653 -28.63 25.78 16.54
N TRP A 654 -29.69 25.56 17.33
CA TRP A 654 -31.06 25.39 16.85
C TRP A 654 -32.00 26.31 17.63
N TRP A 655 -33.00 26.88 16.96
CA TRP A 655 -33.99 27.72 17.62
C TRP A 655 -34.87 26.91 18.58
N CYS A 656 -34.96 27.35 19.83
CA CYS A 656 -35.86 26.77 20.83
C CYS A 656 -37.05 27.70 21.10
N PRO A 657 -38.26 27.38 20.60
CA PRO A 657 -39.48 28.18 20.77
C PRO A 657 -39.82 28.52 22.23
N GLU A 658 -39.53 27.62 23.17
CA GLU A 658 -39.87 27.78 24.59
C GLU A 658 -38.95 28.75 25.32
N SER A 659 -37.68 28.83 24.92
CA SER A 659 -36.70 29.75 25.53
C SER A 659 -36.51 31.03 24.72
N GLY A 660 -36.94 31.06 23.46
CA GLY A 660 -36.76 32.19 22.55
C GLY A 660 -35.29 32.49 22.25
N GLN A 661 -34.44 31.46 22.26
CA GLN A 661 -33.00 31.56 22.04
C GLN A 661 -32.49 30.38 21.20
N CYS A 662 -31.36 30.59 20.53
CA CYS A 662 -30.61 29.52 19.86
C CYS A 662 -29.87 28.69 20.90
N VAL A 663 -30.17 27.40 20.97
CA VAL A 663 -29.59 26.45 21.93
C VAL A 663 -28.91 25.31 21.20
N ARG A 664 -27.96 24.65 21.88
CA ARG A 664 -27.40 23.37 21.43
C ARG A 664 -28.18 22.27 22.15
N PRO A 665 -28.95 21.42 21.46
CA PRO A 665 -29.89 20.49 22.10
C PRO A 665 -29.24 19.51 23.10
N TRP A 666 -27.95 19.20 22.92
CA TRP A 666 -27.15 18.33 23.82
C TRP A 666 -26.52 19.06 25.01
N VAL A 667 -26.66 20.39 25.10
CA VAL A 667 -26.16 21.20 26.24
C VAL A 667 -27.32 21.81 27.01
N THR A 668 -28.43 22.12 26.35
CA THR A 668 -29.60 22.77 26.95
C THR A 668 -30.86 22.09 26.42
N GLU A 669 -31.63 21.47 27.32
CA GLU A 669 -32.86 20.75 26.97
C GLU A 669 -33.90 21.71 26.37
N CYS A 670 -34.36 21.39 25.16
CA CYS A 670 -35.48 22.08 24.49
C CYS A 670 -36.57 21.05 24.14
N PRO A 671 -37.73 21.05 24.82
CA PRO A 671 -38.75 20.01 24.67
C PRO A 671 -39.39 19.88 23.27
N SER A 672 -39.37 20.95 22.46
CA SER A 672 -39.91 20.95 21.08
C SER A 672 -38.94 20.43 20.02
N LEU A 673 -37.66 20.31 20.33
CA LEU A 673 -36.66 19.71 19.45
C LEU A 673 -36.61 18.20 19.73
N THR A 674 -37.59 17.45 19.24
CA THR A 674 -37.57 15.98 19.28
C THR A 674 -36.41 15.42 18.44
N GLU A 675 -35.62 14.54 19.05
CA GLU A 675 -34.35 14.00 18.55
C GLU A 675 -34.39 13.45 17.11
N PRO A 676 -33.36 13.74 16.28
CA PRO A 676 -32.83 12.76 15.34
C PRO A 676 -31.87 11.84 16.10
N ASN A 677 -32.22 10.54 16.13
CA ASN A 677 -31.45 9.44 16.71
C ASN A 677 -29.92 9.57 16.51
N VAL A 678 -29.19 9.80 17.59
CA VAL A 678 -27.77 9.45 17.71
C VAL A 678 -27.55 8.70 19.02
N GLY A 679 -27.34 7.39 18.90
CA GLY A 679 -26.51 6.59 19.82
C GLY A 679 -26.93 6.52 21.30
N GLY A 680 -28.03 5.84 21.58
CA GLY A 680 -28.39 5.40 22.93
C GLY A 680 -28.36 3.88 23.07
N ASP A 681 -27.30 3.21 22.64
CA ASP A 681 -27.11 1.77 22.88
C ASP A 681 -26.26 1.56 24.14
N THR A 682 -26.88 1.70 25.31
CA THR A 682 -26.38 1.08 26.53
C THR A 682 -27.13 -0.23 26.77
N ASP A 683 -26.40 -1.32 26.96
CA ASP A 683 -27.01 -2.59 27.35
C ASP A 683 -27.48 -2.56 28.83
N GLU A 684 -28.12 -3.64 29.26
CA GLU A 684 -28.63 -3.81 30.63
C GLU A 684 -27.54 -3.78 31.72
N ASN A 685 -26.26 -3.78 31.34
CA ASN A 685 -25.10 -3.69 32.22
C ASN A 685 -24.33 -2.34 32.08
N GLY A 686 -24.81 -1.42 31.24
CA GLY A 686 -24.22 -0.09 31.05
C GLY A 686 -23.01 -0.05 30.11
N CYS A 687 -22.79 -1.06 29.27
CA CYS A 687 -21.76 -1.05 28.23
C CYS A 687 -22.29 -0.37 26.96
N ILE A 688 -21.40 0.30 26.20
CA ILE A 688 -21.73 1.06 24.97
C ILE A 688 -21.11 0.36 23.74
N PRO A 689 -21.84 -0.52 23.05
CA PRO A 689 -21.33 -1.33 21.94
C PRO A 689 -20.88 -0.48 20.75
N SER A 690 -21.57 0.63 20.47
CA SER A 690 -21.20 1.58 19.41
C SER A 690 -19.84 2.25 19.64
N ALA A 691 -19.35 2.30 20.88
CA ALA A 691 -18.01 2.81 21.22
C ALA A 691 -16.94 1.71 21.30
N GLY A 692 -17.28 0.47 20.93
CA GLY A 692 -16.34 -0.66 20.89
C GLY A 692 -16.00 -1.26 22.26
N TYR A 693 -16.80 -0.94 23.28
CA TYR A 693 -16.71 -1.58 24.61
C TYR A 693 -17.69 -2.74 24.67
N SER A 694 -17.19 -3.93 25.00
CA SER A 694 -17.97 -5.17 25.18
C SER A 694 -17.76 -5.76 26.56
#